data_AF-A0A9P4XBB0-F1
#
_entry.id   AF-A0A9P4XBB0-F1
#
_cell.length_a   1.000
_cell.length_b   1.000
_cell.length_c   1.000
_cell.angle_alpha   90.00
_cell.angle_beta   90.00
_cell.angle_gamma   90.00
#
_symmetry.space_group_name_H-M   'P 1'
#
loop_
_entity.id
_entity.type
_entity.pdbx_description
1 polymer ?
#
loop_
_entity_poly.entity_id
_entity_poly.type
_entity_poly.pdbx_seq_one_letter_code
_entity_poly.pdbx_strand_id
1 'polypeptide(L)'
;MLTHVVQQKSHSSGYSVTMAPHDMEVLDDTKHEGAEEIEKMEDDTANMKPSSETFTPEDERRLIRKLDFWIIPLMMVTYTLQSYDKGVMSAATQFNFNADLKLTTIVGHLPDGTPITNNQKYANASMMFYIGYLVGTYPMMFLCQRYSTSRVVSVATFLWGAVLMSTAGCFNYAGIMINRLFLGFLESAVAPSFTVLVTFWWTREEQTLRTGFWYSCVGVATAISPLINYGLGQIHGSLPSWKPIFLILGGVTILWSIVLFFFLPDDPMTSKRLTEAERHIAIRRLERNNAGTVSHEFNKAQFFEAFRDYKLYSSAFIVLLTGVPSGALGTFGTVVINGFGFDHFDSLALTCPIGAITATSILLSGYITRKWRNMRYLLIIICGLISIAGTLICWFGPRSNRGLLFAGVFLIAVQVASGGIAVSLTASNIAGHTKKSTVSASTFVGYCVGNVIGPVIFGASPGPIYHAGFVGSFVCLCGVVLIASITLIALRMENRKRDRRGGTPMGLHSIDEDLTDLQNKDFRYVAFFAALAEALVLPKGLSSISLEGCLKKLPHGQSAGSVANVTITSGGLLRYYLISIPPTYHNEIPTPAILSYHGGERTAESQLELDELTSPQFNTNSFVIYPQGINDFWQGVPNVTVNDLQFTADILDHVQEQYCIDPSRIFATGKSDGAGFCNVLACDKKMSSRIAAFAPVSGAFYVNTSSCDADTVQIPCNPSRHDIPFLEFHGGNDTTIHYQGGARKQECLPSIPHFIQQWAARDGLSLHNVTTPISSNTVSYKYGSGVNFGLVEHVYDAVIGHDWPSTAPNADNQVSGHHIASFNATPIILEFFKQHPLSVWDLLAEI
;
A
#
# COMPACT_ATOMS: atom_id res chain seq x y z
N MET A 1 1.84 -24.77 47.35
CA MET A 1 1.18 -25.52 48.43
C MET A 1 -0.30 -25.52 48.12
N LEU A 2 -0.80 -26.62 47.52
CA LEU A 2 -1.61 -27.65 48.20
C LEU A 2 -2.93 -27.04 48.72
N THR A 3 -4.16 -27.46 48.40
CA THR A 3 -4.75 -28.55 47.60
C THR A 3 -6.27 -28.36 47.80
N HIS A 4 -7.12 -28.62 46.82
CA HIS A 4 -8.21 -29.61 46.96
C HIS A 4 -9.04 -29.74 45.67
N VAL A 5 -9.15 -31.00 45.26
CA VAL A 5 -9.93 -31.58 44.16
C VAL A 5 -11.30 -32.01 44.71
N VAL A 6 -12.32 -32.11 43.83
CA VAL A 6 -13.43 -33.11 43.75
C VAL A 6 -14.67 -32.42 43.15
N GLN A 7 -15.57 -32.97 42.34
CA GLN A 7 -15.62 -34.02 41.32
C GLN A 7 -17.05 -33.89 40.70
N GLN A 8 -17.23 -34.39 39.48
CA GLN A 8 -18.45 -34.44 38.65
C GLN A 8 -19.78 -34.76 39.36
N LYS A 9 -20.92 -34.29 38.79
CA LYS A 9 -22.03 -35.18 38.36
C LYS A 9 -23.06 -34.50 37.45
N SER A 10 -23.42 -35.24 36.41
CA SER A 10 -24.53 -35.09 35.46
C SER A 10 -25.87 -35.52 36.06
N HIS A 11 -27.00 -34.90 35.66
CA HIS A 11 -28.12 -35.61 35.00
C HIS A 11 -29.29 -34.69 34.63
N SER A 12 -29.96 -35.15 33.58
CA SER A 12 -31.11 -34.63 32.81
C SER A 12 -32.48 -35.07 33.35
N SER A 13 -33.53 -34.53 32.70
CA SER A 13 -34.98 -34.89 32.71
C SER A 13 -35.82 -34.27 33.83
N GLY A 14 -37.06 -33.80 33.63
CA GLY A 14 -37.97 -33.75 32.49
C GLY A 14 -39.42 -33.46 32.96
N TYR A 15 -40.28 -32.98 32.04
CA TYR A 15 -41.76 -32.82 32.08
C TYR A 15 -42.36 -31.68 32.96
N SER A 16 -43.11 -30.69 32.45
CA SER A 16 -44.33 -30.59 31.59
C SER A 16 -45.59 -30.35 32.43
N VAL A 17 -46.41 -29.34 32.08
CA VAL A 17 -47.88 -29.39 31.87
C VAL A 17 -48.49 -27.97 31.71
N THR A 18 -48.94 -27.71 30.48
CA THR A 18 -50.07 -26.92 29.93
C THR A 18 -50.86 -25.86 30.73
N MET A 19 -51.15 -24.73 30.06
CA MET A 19 -52.52 -24.22 29.80
C MET A 19 -52.57 -23.39 28.50
N ALA A 20 -53.70 -23.46 27.81
CA ALA A 20 -54.03 -22.78 26.53
C ALA A 20 -55.10 -21.67 26.79
N PRO A 21 -55.66 -20.99 25.76
CA PRO A 21 -55.42 -19.56 25.51
C PRO A 21 -56.69 -18.69 25.65
N HIS A 22 -56.55 -17.37 25.86
CA HIS A 22 -57.52 -16.39 25.36
C HIS A 22 -56.94 -14.95 25.40
N ASP A 23 -57.08 -14.29 24.26
CA ASP A 23 -57.25 -12.85 24.02
C ASP A 23 -56.07 -11.90 24.26
N MET A 24 -55.26 -11.71 23.20
CA MET A 24 -54.90 -10.37 22.70
C MET A 24 -54.32 -10.49 21.28
N GLU A 25 -55.23 -10.50 20.31
CA GLU A 25 -54.92 -10.07 18.94
C GLU A 25 -54.78 -8.54 18.91
N VAL A 26 -54.11 -8.08 17.84
CA VAL A 26 -53.83 -6.69 17.45
C VAL A 26 -52.52 -6.12 18.00
N LEU A 27 -51.40 -6.52 17.36
CA LEU A 27 -50.26 -5.67 16.93
C LEU A 27 -49.08 -6.57 16.49
N ASP A 28 -49.19 -7.33 15.39
CA ASP A 28 -48.04 -8.10 14.87
C ASP A 28 -47.93 -8.22 13.32
N ASP A 29 -48.58 -7.33 12.56
CA ASP A 29 -48.53 -7.41 11.09
C ASP A 29 -47.42 -6.57 10.42
N THR A 30 -46.52 -5.94 11.19
CA THR A 30 -45.41 -5.12 10.60
C THR A 30 -44.00 -5.62 10.93
N LYS A 31 -43.87 -6.71 11.68
CA LYS A 31 -42.58 -7.36 11.96
C LYS A 31 -42.33 -8.64 11.16
N HIS A 32 -43.38 -9.29 10.66
CA HIS A 32 -43.22 -10.53 9.90
C HIS A 32 -42.77 -10.33 8.45
N GLU A 33 -43.18 -9.25 7.77
CA GLU A 33 -42.73 -9.00 6.38
C GLU A 33 -41.22 -8.69 6.27
N GLY A 34 -40.65 -7.98 7.25
CA GLY A 34 -39.21 -7.67 7.26
C GLY A 34 -38.32 -8.84 7.71
N ALA A 35 -38.85 -9.77 8.50
CA ALA A 35 -38.12 -10.97 8.92
C ALA A 35 -38.12 -12.04 7.82
N GLU A 36 -39.22 -12.19 7.08
CA GLU A 36 -39.30 -13.09 5.92
C GLU A 36 -38.45 -12.59 4.74
N GLU A 37 -38.30 -11.27 4.54
CA GLU A 37 -37.36 -10.72 3.53
C GLU A 37 -35.89 -10.97 3.90
N ILE A 38 -35.55 -10.97 5.20
CA ILE A 38 -34.19 -11.26 5.69
C ILE A 38 -33.89 -12.76 5.58
N GLU A 39 -34.83 -13.64 5.97
CA GLU A 39 -34.67 -15.09 5.78
C GLU A 39 -34.64 -15.51 4.30
N LYS A 40 -35.41 -14.85 3.42
CA LYS A 40 -35.29 -15.06 1.96
C LYS A 40 -33.94 -14.60 1.41
N MET A 41 -33.37 -13.51 1.91
CA MET A 41 -32.02 -13.07 1.53
C MET A 41 -30.92 -13.99 2.06
N GLU A 42 -31.09 -14.59 3.24
CA GLU A 42 -30.17 -15.61 3.78
C GLU A 42 -30.23 -16.93 3.00
N ASP A 43 -31.40 -17.34 2.50
CA ASP A 43 -31.55 -18.55 1.68
C ASP A 43 -31.10 -18.34 0.22
N ASP A 44 -31.27 -17.13 -0.33
CA ASP A 44 -30.78 -16.76 -1.67
C ASP A 44 -29.24 -16.63 -1.72
N THR A 45 -28.59 -16.29 -0.59
CA THR A 45 -27.11 -16.26 -0.49
C THR A 45 -26.51 -17.64 -0.25
N ALA A 46 -27.21 -18.53 0.46
CA ALA A 46 -26.79 -19.93 0.63
C ALA A 46 -26.91 -20.76 -0.67
N ASN A 47 -27.81 -20.39 -1.59
CA ASN A 47 -28.03 -21.07 -2.86
C ASN A 47 -27.29 -20.48 -4.08
N MET A 48 -26.44 -19.45 -3.88
CA MET A 48 -25.63 -18.91 -4.97
C MET A 48 -24.45 -19.88 -5.26
N LYS A 49 -24.70 -20.85 -6.14
CA LYS A 49 -23.63 -21.62 -6.81
C LYS A 49 -22.57 -20.65 -7.33
N PRO A 50 -21.26 -20.97 -7.24
CA PRO A 50 -20.23 -20.11 -7.80
C PRO A 50 -20.36 -20.11 -9.33
N SER A 51 -21.14 -19.18 -9.86
CA SER A 51 -21.12 -18.84 -11.26
C SER A 51 -19.76 -18.22 -11.54
N SER A 52 -18.98 -18.89 -12.38
CA SER A 52 -17.65 -18.51 -12.83
C SER A 52 -17.67 -17.31 -13.79
N GLU A 53 -18.41 -16.24 -13.46
CA GLU A 53 -18.36 -15.00 -14.22
C GLU A 53 -17.20 -14.14 -13.68
N THR A 54 -16.04 -14.31 -14.30
CA THR A 54 -14.90 -13.41 -14.12
C THR A 54 -15.25 -12.02 -14.67
N PHE A 55 -15.43 -11.03 -13.80
CA PHE A 55 -15.63 -9.64 -14.22
C PHE A 55 -14.34 -9.05 -14.79
N THR A 56 -14.47 -8.15 -15.78
CA THR A 56 -13.31 -7.57 -16.47
C THR A 56 -12.67 -6.45 -15.63
N PRO A 57 -11.36 -6.15 -15.82
CA PRO A 57 -10.73 -4.97 -15.23
C PRO A 57 -11.43 -3.65 -15.58
N GLU A 58 -12.09 -3.59 -16.74
CA GLU A 58 -12.87 -2.45 -17.21
C GLU A 58 -14.12 -2.22 -16.35
N ASP A 59 -14.82 -3.30 -15.96
CA ASP A 59 -15.99 -3.24 -15.08
C ASP A 59 -15.60 -2.75 -13.68
N GLU A 60 -14.48 -3.25 -13.14
CA GLU A 60 -13.90 -2.78 -11.88
C GLU A 60 -13.58 -1.28 -11.94
N ARG A 61 -12.93 -0.79 -13.01
CA ARG A 61 -12.64 0.64 -13.19
C ARG A 61 -13.90 1.49 -13.35
N ARG A 62 -14.97 0.95 -13.96
CA ARG A 62 -16.26 1.67 -14.13
C ARG A 62 -16.96 1.83 -12.77
N LEU A 63 -16.99 0.77 -11.97
CA LEU A 63 -17.53 0.81 -10.62
C LEU A 63 -16.77 1.82 -9.74
N ILE A 64 -15.44 1.77 -9.72
CA ILE A 64 -14.61 2.69 -8.91
C ILE A 64 -14.91 4.14 -9.28
N ARG A 65 -15.01 4.46 -10.58
CA ARG A 65 -15.38 5.81 -11.03
C ARG A 65 -16.77 6.22 -10.53
N LYS A 66 -17.75 5.33 -10.61
CA LYS A 66 -19.11 5.59 -10.10
C LYS A 66 -19.09 5.90 -8.60
N LEU A 67 -18.34 5.12 -7.81
CA LEU A 67 -18.19 5.34 -6.36
C LEU A 67 -17.47 6.66 -6.06
N ASP A 68 -16.38 6.95 -6.76
CA ASP A 68 -15.60 8.18 -6.59
C ASP A 68 -16.44 9.42 -6.95
N PHE A 69 -17.28 9.39 -7.98
CA PHE A 69 -18.16 10.52 -8.36
C PHE A 69 -19.41 10.66 -7.49
N TRP A 70 -19.71 9.68 -6.65
CA TRP A 70 -20.88 9.71 -5.77
C TRP A 70 -20.50 10.01 -4.32
N ILE A 71 -19.64 9.19 -3.71
CA ILE A 71 -19.39 9.22 -2.27
C ILE A 71 -18.37 10.31 -1.89
N ILE A 72 -17.28 10.45 -2.67
CA ILE A 72 -16.20 11.38 -2.36
C ILE A 72 -16.67 12.85 -2.36
N PRO A 73 -17.47 13.33 -3.33
CA PRO A 73 -18.03 14.68 -3.28
C PRO A 73 -18.85 14.95 -2.02
N LEU A 74 -19.64 13.96 -1.57
CA LEU A 74 -20.44 14.09 -0.36
C LEU A 74 -19.55 14.29 0.87
N MET A 75 -18.47 13.50 0.97
CA MET A 75 -17.49 13.61 2.03
C MET A 75 -16.72 14.95 1.97
N MET A 76 -16.31 15.37 0.78
CA MET A 76 -15.56 16.60 0.55
C MET A 76 -16.35 17.85 0.95
N VAL A 77 -17.61 17.97 0.53
CA VAL A 77 -18.45 19.13 0.90
C VAL A 77 -18.69 19.14 2.42
N THR A 78 -19.01 18.00 3.02
CA THR A 78 -19.22 17.89 4.48
C THR A 78 -17.99 18.32 5.26
N TYR A 79 -16.80 17.84 4.85
CA TYR A 79 -15.55 18.18 5.54
C TYR A 79 -15.08 19.63 5.26
N THR A 80 -15.47 20.19 4.11
CA THR A 80 -15.28 21.62 3.80
C THR A 80 -16.10 22.48 4.76
N LEU A 81 -17.40 22.18 4.91
CA LEU A 81 -18.27 22.87 5.86
C LEU A 81 -17.72 22.74 7.28
N GLN A 82 -17.35 21.53 7.70
CA GLN A 82 -16.76 21.30 9.02
C GLN A 82 -15.51 22.14 9.27
N SER A 83 -14.64 22.24 8.26
CA SER A 83 -13.39 23.00 8.37
C SER A 83 -13.64 24.50 8.38
N TYR A 84 -14.63 24.97 7.61
CA TYR A 84 -15.06 26.37 7.61
C TYR A 84 -15.62 26.74 8.99
N ASP A 85 -16.52 25.95 9.56
CA ASP A 85 -17.17 26.22 10.84
C ASP A 85 -16.19 26.30 12.01
N LYS A 86 -15.05 25.59 11.94
CA LYS A 86 -13.95 25.77 12.90
C LYS A 86 -13.20 27.08 12.70
N GLY A 87 -12.90 27.43 11.45
CA GLY A 87 -12.11 28.61 11.09
C GLY A 87 -12.88 29.94 11.15
N VAL A 88 -14.21 29.91 11.02
CA VAL A 88 -15.05 31.12 10.96
C VAL A 88 -14.95 31.96 12.23
N MET A 89 -14.69 31.36 13.38
CA MET A 89 -14.46 32.10 14.64
C MET A 89 -13.21 32.99 14.56
N SER A 90 -12.13 32.51 13.93
CA SER A 90 -10.89 33.26 13.70
C SER A 90 -11.08 34.39 12.69
N ALA A 91 -11.95 34.20 11.69
CA ALA A 91 -12.35 35.27 10.78
C ALA A 91 -13.26 36.31 11.46
N ALA A 92 -14.18 35.87 12.32
CA ALA A 92 -15.12 36.72 13.04
C ALA A 92 -14.41 37.75 13.94
N THR A 93 -13.18 37.49 14.39
CA THR A 93 -12.40 38.47 15.18
C THR A 93 -12.12 39.76 14.42
N GLN A 94 -12.10 39.72 13.08
CA GLN A 94 -11.95 40.92 12.22
C GLN A 94 -13.23 41.76 12.17
N PHE A 95 -14.35 41.21 12.65
CA PHE A 95 -15.69 41.83 12.63
C PHE A 95 -16.22 42.07 14.06
N ASN A 96 -15.34 42.51 14.98
CA ASN A 96 -15.64 42.86 16.38
C ASN A 96 -16.11 41.73 17.32
N PHE A 97 -16.04 40.46 16.90
CA PHE A 97 -16.44 39.30 17.72
C PHE A 97 -15.81 39.28 19.14
N ASN A 98 -14.52 39.59 19.24
CA ASN A 98 -13.81 39.58 20.52
C ASN A 98 -14.27 40.69 21.47
N ALA A 99 -14.58 41.87 20.94
CA ALA A 99 -15.04 43.01 21.71
C ALA A 99 -16.47 42.76 22.22
N ASP A 100 -17.38 42.32 21.34
CA ASP A 100 -18.79 42.07 21.65
C ASP A 100 -18.96 40.99 22.74
N LEU A 101 -18.14 39.94 22.70
CA LEU A 101 -18.19 38.83 23.65
C LEU A 101 -17.25 38.98 24.86
N LYS A 102 -16.50 40.10 24.94
CA LYS A 102 -15.53 40.41 26.01
C LYS A 102 -14.46 39.32 26.18
N LEU A 103 -13.92 38.85 25.06
CA LEU A 103 -12.93 37.77 25.00
C LEU A 103 -11.47 38.24 25.07
N THR A 104 -11.23 39.53 24.88
CA THR A 104 -9.90 40.14 25.00
C THR A 104 -9.93 41.27 26.02
N THR A 105 -8.84 41.42 26.78
CA THR A 105 -8.66 42.51 27.73
C THR A 105 -7.29 43.15 27.53
N ILE A 106 -7.23 44.48 27.49
CA ILE A 106 -5.98 45.23 27.39
C ILE A 106 -5.29 45.22 28.76
N VAL A 107 -4.06 44.71 28.82
CA VAL A 107 -3.27 44.57 30.06
C VAL A 107 -2.11 45.56 30.16
N GLY A 108 -1.80 46.29 29.09
CA GLY A 108 -0.75 47.32 29.06
C GLY A 108 -0.57 47.92 27.66
N HIS A 109 0.45 48.76 27.49
CA HIS A 109 0.87 49.29 26.20
C HIS A 109 2.39 49.19 26.07
N LEU A 110 2.88 48.91 24.87
CA LEU A 110 4.30 49.02 24.52
C LEU A 110 4.74 50.50 24.52
N PRO A 111 6.06 50.80 24.58
CA PRO A 111 6.57 52.16 24.56
C PRO A 111 6.16 53.00 23.34
N ASP A 112 5.79 52.34 22.24
CA ASP A 112 5.29 52.94 21.00
C ASP A 112 3.76 53.18 20.98
N GLY A 113 3.07 52.86 22.08
CA GLY A 113 1.61 52.99 22.22
C GLY A 113 0.80 51.77 21.76
N THR A 114 1.44 50.68 21.33
CA THR A 114 0.73 49.48 20.88
C THR A 114 0.11 48.72 22.08
N PRO A 115 -1.20 48.42 22.09
CA PRO A 115 -1.86 47.76 23.21
C PRO A 115 -1.42 46.29 23.36
N ILE A 116 -1.04 45.91 24.57
CA ILE A 116 -0.75 44.53 24.97
C ILE A 116 -2.08 43.88 25.37
N THR A 117 -2.49 42.84 24.62
CA THR A 117 -3.78 42.17 24.81
C THR A 117 -3.61 40.80 25.47
N ASN A 118 -4.46 40.50 26.46
CA ASN A 118 -4.63 39.15 26.98
C ASN A 118 -5.75 38.45 26.18
N ASN A 119 -5.39 37.37 25.50
CA ASN A 119 -6.27 36.62 24.59
C ASN A 119 -6.72 35.27 25.18
N GLN A 120 -6.58 35.07 26.50
CA GLN A 120 -6.84 33.78 27.14
C GLN A 120 -8.30 33.35 27.05
N LYS A 121 -9.28 34.27 27.22
CA LYS A 121 -10.70 33.91 27.07
C LYS A 121 -11.05 33.50 25.65
N TYR A 122 -10.45 34.15 24.64
CA TYR A 122 -10.57 33.74 23.25
C TYR A 122 -9.96 32.35 23.01
N ALA A 123 -8.75 32.09 23.53
CA ALA A 123 -8.12 30.77 23.49
C ALA A 123 -9.01 29.70 24.16
N ASN A 124 -9.66 30.03 25.28
CA ASN A 124 -10.58 29.13 25.97
C ASN A 124 -11.81 28.80 25.13
N ALA A 125 -12.40 29.77 24.43
CA ALA A 125 -13.52 29.54 23.52
C ALA A 125 -13.12 28.64 22.33
N SER A 126 -11.88 28.80 21.82
CA SER A 126 -11.33 27.90 20.81
C SER A 126 -11.15 26.48 21.35
N MET A 127 -10.51 26.34 22.51
CA MET A 127 -10.21 25.02 23.09
C MET A 127 -11.47 24.25 23.49
N MET A 128 -12.52 24.93 23.95
CA MET A 128 -13.74 24.29 24.44
C MET A 128 -14.46 23.48 23.35
N PHE A 129 -14.33 23.90 22.09
CA PHE A 129 -14.76 23.09 20.95
C PHE A 129 -14.04 21.76 20.86
N TYR A 130 -12.70 21.76 20.98
CA TYR A 130 -11.93 20.52 20.94
C TYR A 130 -12.16 19.64 22.17
N ILE A 131 -12.49 20.23 23.33
CA ILE A 131 -12.96 19.46 24.50
C ILE A 131 -14.28 18.76 24.19
N GLY A 132 -15.24 19.48 23.59
CA GLY A 132 -16.51 18.89 23.15
C GLY A 132 -16.29 17.75 22.16
N TYR A 133 -15.40 17.96 21.19
CA TYR A 133 -15.03 16.96 20.20
C TYR A 133 -14.39 15.72 20.84
N LEU A 134 -13.47 15.92 21.79
CA LEU A 134 -12.81 14.86 22.54
C LEU A 134 -13.83 13.99 23.29
N VAL A 135 -14.80 14.63 23.97
CA VAL A 135 -15.88 13.93 24.68
C VAL A 135 -16.82 13.20 23.70
N GLY A 136 -17.11 13.81 22.55
CA GLY A 136 -18.05 13.25 21.56
C GLY A 136 -17.49 12.11 20.71
N THR A 137 -16.17 12.06 20.51
CA THR A 137 -15.52 11.15 19.54
C THR A 137 -15.86 9.67 19.78
N TYR A 138 -15.74 9.17 21.01
CA TYR A 138 -16.07 7.77 21.32
C TYR A 138 -17.58 7.49 21.30
N PRO A 139 -18.44 8.29 21.96
CA PRO A 139 -19.89 8.12 21.87
C PRO A 139 -20.41 8.13 20.42
N MET A 140 -19.95 9.05 19.58
CA MET A 140 -20.37 9.12 18.18
C MET A 140 -19.89 7.92 17.38
N MET A 141 -18.66 7.46 17.59
CA MET A 141 -18.17 6.25 16.92
C MET A 141 -18.92 4.99 17.35
N PHE A 142 -19.31 4.89 18.63
CA PHE A 142 -20.18 3.82 19.10
C PHE A 142 -21.55 3.86 18.41
N LEU A 143 -22.14 5.05 18.27
CA LEU A 143 -23.40 5.22 17.53
C LEU A 143 -23.27 4.86 16.05
N CYS A 144 -22.18 5.26 15.37
CA CYS A 144 -21.93 4.91 13.97
C CYS A 144 -21.65 3.42 13.73
N GLN A 145 -21.22 2.69 14.75
CA GLN A 145 -21.10 1.24 14.69
C GLN A 145 -22.46 0.56 14.92
N ARG A 146 -23.21 1.04 15.92
CA ARG A 146 -24.52 0.46 16.32
C ARG A 146 -25.62 0.73 15.29
N TYR A 147 -25.59 1.90 14.66
CA TYR A 147 -26.56 2.37 13.69
C TYR A 147 -25.87 2.67 12.37
N SER A 148 -26.66 2.85 11.31
CA SER A 148 -26.17 3.30 10.02
C SER A 148 -25.35 4.59 10.15
N THR A 149 -24.09 4.53 9.69
CA THR A 149 -23.12 5.65 9.76
C THR A 149 -23.66 6.87 9.02
N SER A 150 -24.31 6.67 7.88
CA SER A 150 -24.91 7.74 7.08
C SER A 150 -25.99 8.50 7.85
N ARG A 151 -26.84 7.78 8.60
CA ARG A 151 -27.91 8.38 9.43
C ARG A 151 -27.33 9.16 10.59
N VAL A 152 -26.37 8.59 11.31
CA VAL A 152 -25.73 9.25 12.46
C VAL A 152 -25.01 10.51 12.02
N VAL A 153 -24.20 10.45 10.95
CA VAL A 153 -23.47 11.61 10.41
C VAL A 153 -24.45 12.68 9.91
N SER A 154 -25.55 12.31 9.26
CA SER A 154 -26.54 13.28 8.76
C SER A 154 -27.28 13.99 9.90
N VAL A 155 -27.75 13.26 10.91
CA VAL A 155 -28.41 13.85 12.08
C VAL A 155 -27.44 14.71 12.89
N ALA A 156 -26.22 14.24 13.10
CA ALA A 156 -25.17 15.03 13.75
C ALA A 156 -24.89 16.33 12.98
N THR A 157 -24.85 16.28 11.64
CA THR A 157 -24.67 17.46 10.76
C THR A 157 -25.83 18.44 10.86
N PHE A 158 -27.07 17.95 10.91
CA PHE A 158 -28.25 18.80 11.13
C PHE A 158 -28.17 19.55 12.47
N LEU A 159 -27.91 18.81 13.55
CA LEU A 159 -27.83 19.36 14.90
C LEU A 159 -26.64 20.32 15.04
N TRP A 160 -25.50 19.96 14.44
CA TRP A 160 -24.31 20.82 14.35
C TRP A 160 -24.67 22.15 13.68
N GLY A 161 -25.30 22.14 12.50
CA GLY A 161 -25.69 23.36 11.80
C GLY A 161 -26.62 24.25 12.66
N ALA A 162 -27.55 23.64 13.40
CA ALA A 162 -28.42 24.37 14.34
C ALA A 162 -27.63 25.03 15.48
N VAL A 163 -26.68 24.31 16.08
CA VAL A 163 -25.80 24.88 17.12
C VAL A 163 -24.91 25.99 16.54
N LEU A 164 -24.42 25.84 15.31
CA LEU A 164 -23.64 26.90 14.66
C LEU A 164 -24.47 28.18 14.51
N MET A 165 -25.72 28.09 14.04
CA MET A 165 -26.61 29.25 13.95
C MET A 165 -26.84 29.89 15.33
N SER A 166 -26.94 29.08 16.39
CA SER A 166 -27.11 29.57 17.76
C SER A 166 -25.93 30.42 18.28
N THR A 167 -24.76 30.33 17.62
CA THR A 167 -23.59 31.18 17.92
C THR A 167 -23.90 32.68 17.79
N ALA A 168 -24.78 33.06 16.85
CA ALA A 168 -25.23 34.45 16.70
C ALA A 168 -26.02 34.96 17.93
N GLY A 169 -26.60 34.05 18.71
CA GLY A 169 -27.29 34.32 19.97
C GLY A 169 -26.35 34.50 21.17
N CYS A 170 -25.05 34.24 21.02
CA CYS A 170 -24.09 34.44 22.11
C CYS A 170 -23.84 35.94 22.37
N PHE A 171 -23.83 36.33 23.65
CA PHE A 171 -23.60 37.72 24.10
C PHE A 171 -22.61 37.84 25.26
N ASN A 172 -22.03 36.72 25.71
CA ASN A 172 -21.06 36.70 26.79
C ASN A 172 -20.13 35.49 26.69
N TYR A 173 -19.09 35.49 27.52
CA TYR A 173 -18.08 34.43 27.59
C TYR A 173 -18.67 33.04 27.92
N ALA A 174 -19.60 32.93 28.86
CA ALA A 174 -20.18 31.64 29.23
C ALA A 174 -21.02 31.03 28.09
N GLY A 175 -21.81 31.86 27.40
CA GLY A 175 -22.65 31.46 26.27
C GLY A 175 -21.81 30.88 25.14
N ILE A 176 -20.72 31.56 24.75
CA ILE A 176 -19.84 31.05 23.69
C ILE A 176 -19.11 29.77 24.11
N MET A 177 -18.72 29.62 25.38
CA MET A 177 -18.10 28.38 25.86
C MET A 177 -19.04 27.17 25.73
N ILE A 178 -20.30 27.31 26.17
CA ILE A 178 -21.30 26.24 26.08
C ILE A 178 -21.61 25.91 24.61
N ASN A 179 -21.81 26.94 23.78
CA ASN A 179 -22.03 26.77 22.34
C ASN A 179 -20.90 25.97 21.69
N ARG A 180 -19.64 26.33 21.98
CA ARG A 180 -18.47 25.67 21.42
C ARG A 180 -18.36 24.22 21.86
N LEU A 181 -18.67 23.91 23.12
CA LEU A 181 -18.70 22.53 23.62
C LEU A 181 -19.66 21.64 22.82
N PHE A 182 -20.92 22.05 22.66
CA PHE A 182 -21.91 21.26 21.93
C PHE A 182 -21.59 21.16 20.43
N LEU A 183 -21.09 22.25 19.85
CA LEU A 183 -20.65 22.28 18.46
C LEU A 183 -19.55 21.23 18.22
N GLY A 184 -18.54 21.18 19.09
CA GLY A 184 -17.47 20.19 19.02
C GLY A 184 -17.97 18.75 19.20
N PHE A 185 -18.88 18.53 20.15
CA PHE A 185 -19.46 17.21 20.41
C PHE A 185 -20.17 16.64 19.18
N LEU A 186 -20.98 17.45 18.50
CA LEU A 186 -21.73 17.02 17.31
C LEU A 186 -20.81 16.84 16.09
N GLU A 187 -19.86 17.75 15.90
CA GLU A 187 -18.87 17.65 14.81
C GLU A 187 -17.94 16.43 14.91
N SER A 188 -17.82 15.83 16.10
CA SER A 188 -16.97 14.67 16.32
C SER A 188 -17.38 13.41 15.56
N ALA A 189 -18.62 13.35 15.07
CA ALA A 189 -19.11 12.22 14.30
C ALA A 189 -18.50 12.13 12.89
N VAL A 190 -18.02 13.22 12.29
CA VAL A 190 -17.72 13.27 10.85
C VAL A 190 -16.39 12.59 10.52
N ALA A 191 -15.28 13.13 11.00
CA ALA A 191 -13.94 12.75 10.54
C ALA A 191 -13.52 11.29 10.90
N PRO A 192 -13.79 10.80 12.14
CA PRO A 192 -13.53 9.41 12.48
C PRO A 192 -14.39 8.45 11.64
N SER A 193 -15.68 8.75 11.47
CA SER A 193 -16.59 7.92 10.67
C SER A 193 -16.20 7.89 9.20
N PHE A 194 -15.79 9.01 8.62
CA PHE A 194 -15.30 9.08 7.24
C PHE A 194 -14.03 8.25 7.03
N THR A 195 -13.15 8.21 8.04
CA THR A 195 -11.94 7.37 8.00
C THR A 195 -12.32 5.89 7.93
N VAL A 196 -13.32 5.47 8.70
CA VAL A 196 -13.82 4.09 8.72
C VAL A 196 -14.64 3.77 7.45
N LEU A 197 -15.51 4.68 7.01
CA LEU A 197 -16.35 4.55 5.82
C LEU A 197 -15.53 4.29 4.56
N VAL A 198 -14.38 4.96 4.41
CA VAL A 198 -13.46 4.71 3.28
C VAL A 198 -12.98 3.25 3.23
N THR A 199 -12.91 2.57 4.37
CA THR A 199 -12.49 1.16 4.42
C THR A 199 -13.56 0.17 3.96
N PHE A 200 -14.83 0.60 3.86
CA PHE A 200 -15.96 -0.24 3.43
C PHE A 200 -16.21 -0.20 1.92
N TRP A 201 -15.66 0.80 1.23
CA TRP A 201 -15.95 1.05 -0.18
C TRP A 201 -14.72 0.91 -1.09
N TRP A 202 -13.51 1.02 -0.53
CA TRP A 202 -12.27 1.02 -1.30
C TRP A 202 -11.22 0.06 -0.74
N THR A 203 -10.42 -0.47 -1.66
CA THR A 203 -9.28 -1.34 -1.37
C THR A 203 -8.15 -0.58 -0.65
N ARG A 204 -7.28 -1.24 0.13
CA ARG A 204 -6.20 -0.59 0.91
C ARG A 204 -5.29 0.32 0.09
N GLU A 205 -5.10 0.00 -1.19
CA GLU A 205 -4.30 0.80 -2.12
C GLU A 205 -5.04 2.07 -2.56
N GLU A 206 -6.36 2.00 -2.68
CA GLU A 206 -7.22 3.10 -3.08
C GLU A 206 -7.51 4.07 -1.92
N GLN A 207 -7.62 3.56 -0.69
CA GLN A 207 -8.05 4.30 0.50
C GLN A 207 -7.24 5.58 0.78
N THR A 208 -5.94 5.57 0.53
CA THR A 208 -5.06 6.71 0.87
C THR A 208 -5.41 7.95 0.05
N LEU A 209 -5.63 7.77 -1.26
CA LEU A 209 -5.99 8.87 -2.14
C LEU A 209 -7.39 9.41 -1.81
N ARG A 210 -8.34 8.53 -1.49
CA ARG A 210 -9.72 8.93 -1.12
C ARG A 210 -9.77 9.65 0.22
N THR A 211 -8.98 9.17 1.18
CA THR A 211 -8.74 9.88 2.44
C THR A 211 -8.13 11.25 2.18
N GLY A 212 -7.15 11.33 1.27
CA GLY A 212 -6.55 12.59 0.83
C GLY A 212 -7.56 13.56 0.22
N PHE A 213 -8.51 13.10 -0.61
CA PHE A 213 -9.52 13.97 -1.22
C PHE A 213 -10.37 14.69 -0.18
N TRP A 214 -11.04 13.97 0.72
CA TRP A 214 -11.88 14.63 1.72
C TRP A 214 -11.04 15.37 2.75
N TYR A 215 -9.88 14.87 3.16
CA TYR A 215 -9.04 15.54 4.15
C TYR A 215 -8.42 16.85 3.61
N SER A 216 -8.15 16.93 2.30
CA SER A 216 -7.65 18.14 1.64
C SER A 216 -8.61 19.33 1.75
N CYS A 217 -9.89 19.06 2.03
CA CYS A 217 -10.91 20.09 2.22
C CYS A 217 -10.64 21.01 3.42
N VAL A 218 -9.76 20.64 4.36
CA VAL A 218 -9.23 21.58 5.37
C VAL A 218 -8.54 22.77 4.69
N GLY A 219 -7.72 22.51 3.69
CA GLY A 219 -7.06 23.54 2.90
C GLY A 219 -8.04 24.28 1.99
N VAL A 220 -8.98 23.57 1.36
CA VAL A 220 -10.00 24.19 0.49
C VAL A 220 -10.88 25.17 1.28
N ALA A 221 -11.36 24.78 2.46
CA ALA A 221 -12.14 25.66 3.32
C ALA A 221 -11.33 26.89 3.75
N THR A 222 -10.06 26.71 4.12
CA THR A 222 -9.15 27.82 4.48
C THR A 222 -8.87 28.73 3.29
N ALA A 223 -8.86 28.19 2.06
CA ALA A 223 -8.61 28.96 0.85
C ALA A 223 -9.81 29.83 0.43
N ILE A 224 -11.04 29.32 0.63
CA ILE A 224 -12.27 29.94 0.11
C ILE A 224 -12.98 30.79 1.19
N SER A 225 -12.95 30.36 2.45
CA SER A 225 -13.66 31.04 3.54
C SER A 225 -13.32 32.53 3.71
N PRO A 226 -12.08 33.02 3.49
CA PRO A 226 -11.78 34.44 3.67
C PRO A 226 -12.52 35.33 2.67
N LEU A 227 -12.71 34.85 1.44
CA LEU A 227 -13.44 35.56 0.39
C LEU A 227 -14.94 35.65 0.72
N ILE A 228 -15.52 34.54 1.20
CA ILE A 228 -16.92 34.49 1.64
C ILE A 228 -17.11 35.39 2.86
N ASN A 229 -16.23 35.28 3.86
CA ASN A 229 -16.28 36.09 5.08
C ASN A 229 -16.11 37.58 4.79
N TYR A 230 -15.25 37.96 3.84
CA TYR A 230 -15.11 39.35 3.41
C TYR A 230 -16.44 39.88 2.85
N GLY A 231 -17.09 39.12 1.95
CA GLY A 231 -18.38 39.50 1.37
C GLY A 231 -19.51 39.58 2.41
N LEU A 232 -19.65 38.56 3.26
CA LEU A 232 -20.65 38.53 4.33
C LEU A 232 -20.40 39.60 5.40
N GLY A 233 -19.14 39.95 5.63
CA GLY A 233 -18.75 41.02 6.55
C GLY A 233 -19.19 42.42 6.13
N GLN A 234 -19.52 42.63 4.84
CA GLN A 234 -20.07 43.90 4.34
C GLN A 234 -21.56 44.09 4.62
N ILE A 235 -22.22 43.10 5.25
CA ILE A 235 -23.64 43.22 5.61
C ILE A 235 -23.78 44.25 6.74
N HIS A 236 -24.28 45.44 6.39
CA HIS A 236 -24.62 46.50 7.34
C HIS A 236 -26.12 46.42 7.65
N GLY A 237 -26.46 45.89 8.82
CA GLY A 237 -27.84 45.74 9.29
C GLY A 237 -27.98 45.99 10.78
N SER A 238 -29.10 45.57 11.37
CA SER A 238 -29.37 45.70 12.81
C SER A 238 -28.54 44.76 13.68
N LEU A 239 -27.89 43.75 13.08
CA LEU A 239 -27.01 42.81 13.76
C LEU A 239 -25.54 43.17 13.52
N PRO A 240 -24.64 42.97 14.52
CA PRO A 240 -23.20 43.02 14.31
C PRO A 240 -22.75 42.13 13.14
N SER A 241 -21.79 42.61 12.35
CA SER A 241 -21.37 42.00 11.07
C SER A 241 -20.90 40.54 11.17
N TRP A 242 -20.44 40.08 12.34
CA TRP A 242 -20.06 38.68 12.54
C TRP A 242 -21.27 37.73 12.66
N LYS A 243 -22.43 38.19 13.12
CA LYS A 243 -23.60 37.32 13.39
C LYS A 243 -24.21 36.71 12.13
N PRO A 244 -24.46 37.47 11.03
CA PRO A 244 -24.96 36.90 9.78
C PRO A 244 -24.09 35.78 9.22
N ILE A 245 -22.77 35.84 9.43
CA ILE A 245 -21.82 34.82 8.96
C ILE A 245 -22.19 33.44 9.54
N PHE A 246 -22.41 33.35 10.85
CA PHE A 246 -22.79 32.09 11.51
C PHE A 246 -24.20 31.62 11.15
N LEU A 247 -25.16 32.54 10.95
CA LEU A 247 -26.53 32.21 10.57
C LEU A 247 -26.59 31.59 9.16
N ILE A 248 -25.92 32.21 8.19
CA ILE A 248 -25.90 31.74 6.80
C ILE A 248 -25.17 30.41 6.71
N LEU A 249 -23.98 30.33 7.32
CA LEU A 249 -23.17 29.11 7.28
C LEU A 249 -23.89 27.92 7.94
N GLY A 250 -24.51 28.13 9.10
CA GLY A 250 -25.25 27.06 9.78
C GLY A 250 -26.51 26.64 9.01
N GLY A 251 -27.18 27.59 8.34
CA GLY A 251 -28.30 27.29 7.43
C GLY A 251 -27.87 26.44 6.24
N VAL A 252 -26.73 26.73 5.62
CA VAL A 252 -26.16 25.91 4.54
C VAL A 252 -25.84 24.51 5.05
N THR A 253 -25.26 24.38 6.24
CA THR A 253 -24.97 23.07 6.87
C THR A 253 -26.24 22.26 7.13
N ILE A 254 -27.32 22.89 7.60
CA ILE A 254 -28.63 22.24 7.76
C ILE A 254 -29.17 21.74 6.42
N LEU A 255 -29.15 22.57 5.37
CA LEU A 255 -29.61 22.15 4.05
C LEU A 255 -28.77 20.99 3.49
N TRP A 256 -27.46 21.03 3.71
CA TRP A 256 -26.55 19.97 3.31
C TRP A 256 -26.81 18.65 4.05
N SER A 257 -27.19 18.71 5.33
CA SER A 257 -27.54 17.50 6.11
C SER A 257 -28.68 16.70 5.49
N ILE A 258 -29.64 17.37 4.82
CA ILE A 258 -30.73 16.71 4.09
C ILE A 258 -30.17 15.92 2.90
N VAL A 259 -29.20 16.49 2.18
CA VAL A 259 -28.52 15.79 1.08
C VAL A 259 -27.78 14.55 1.61
N LEU A 260 -27.05 14.67 2.72
CA LEU A 260 -26.38 13.51 3.32
C LEU A 260 -27.37 12.42 3.71
N PHE A 261 -28.52 12.79 4.28
CA PHE A 261 -29.52 11.83 4.75
C PHE A 261 -30.08 10.95 3.61
N PHE A 262 -30.17 11.48 2.39
CA PHE A 262 -30.71 10.71 1.25
C PHE A 262 -29.63 10.11 0.34
N PHE A 263 -28.41 10.65 0.33
CA PHE A 263 -27.40 10.32 -0.68
C PHE A 263 -26.14 9.67 -0.13
N LEU A 264 -25.81 9.79 1.16
CA LEU A 264 -24.62 9.16 1.74
C LEU A 264 -24.90 7.67 1.98
N PRO A 265 -24.14 6.73 1.39
CA PRO A 265 -24.37 5.31 1.61
C PRO A 265 -23.56 4.77 2.79
N ASP A 266 -24.00 3.64 3.35
CA ASP A 266 -23.32 2.96 4.45
C ASP A 266 -22.29 1.96 3.95
N ASP A 267 -22.75 0.95 3.21
CA ASP A 267 -21.94 -0.18 2.75
C ASP A 267 -22.47 -0.73 1.40
N PRO A 268 -21.66 -1.51 0.66
CA PRO A 268 -22.08 -2.05 -0.63
C PRO A 268 -23.21 -3.09 -0.56
N MET A 269 -23.41 -3.77 0.58
CA MET A 269 -24.47 -4.78 0.76
C MET A 269 -25.84 -4.11 0.78
N THR A 270 -26.00 -3.06 1.58
CA THR A 270 -27.30 -2.39 1.81
C THR A 270 -27.64 -1.32 0.77
N SER A 271 -26.66 -0.92 -0.06
CA SER A 271 -26.83 0.18 -1.00
C SER A 271 -27.80 -0.12 -2.14
N LYS A 272 -28.91 0.64 -2.19
CA LYS A 272 -29.93 0.57 -3.26
C LYS A 272 -29.47 1.14 -4.62
N ARG A 273 -28.32 1.81 -4.68
CA ARG A 273 -27.81 2.45 -5.92
C ARG A 273 -26.87 1.58 -6.74
N LEU A 274 -26.45 0.45 -6.19
CA LEU A 274 -25.67 -0.55 -6.90
C LEU A 274 -26.62 -1.54 -7.58
N THR A 275 -26.34 -1.86 -8.85
CA THR A 275 -26.95 -3.00 -9.53
C THR A 275 -26.41 -4.30 -8.92
N GLU A 276 -27.08 -5.42 -9.17
CA GLU A 276 -26.64 -6.73 -8.64
C GLU A 276 -25.22 -7.09 -9.09
N ALA A 277 -24.91 -6.86 -10.38
CA ALA A 277 -23.57 -7.05 -10.92
C ALA A 277 -22.52 -6.12 -10.26
N GLU A 278 -22.86 -4.84 -10.05
CA GLU A 278 -21.95 -3.89 -9.39
C GLU A 278 -21.73 -4.23 -7.92
N ARG A 279 -22.77 -4.68 -7.21
CA ARG A 279 -22.71 -5.16 -5.83
C ARG A 279 -21.78 -6.36 -5.73
N HIS A 280 -21.94 -7.35 -6.61
CA HIS A 280 -21.07 -8.52 -6.65
C HIS A 280 -19.59 -8.13 -6.87
N ILE A 281 -19.31 -7.21 -7.81
CA ILE A 281 -17.95 -6.69 -8.04
C ILE A 281 -17.42 -5.96 -6.80
N ALA A 282 -18.24 -5.11 -6.14
CA ALA A 282 -17.83 -4.38 -4.94
C ALA A 282 -17.40 -5.33 -3.81
N ILE A 283 -18.21 -6.36 -3.57
CA ILE A 283 -18.02 -7.39 -2.53
C ILE A 283 -16.72 -8.18 -2.79
N ARG A 284 -16.58 -8.76 -3.99
CA ARG A 284 -15.40 -9.59 -4.37
C ARG A 284 -14.08 -8.80 -4.31
N ARG A 285 -14.12 -7.50 -4.61
CA ARG A 285 -12.93 -6.62 -4.51
C ARG A 285 -12.47 -6.41 -3.07
N LEU A 286 -13.41 -6.31 -2.13
CA LEU A 286 -13.10 -6.13 -0.71
C LEU A 286 -12.61 -7.44 -0.07
N GLU A 287 -13.18 -8.58 -0.46
CA GLU A 287 -12.68 -9.93 -0.11
C GLU A 287 -11.22 -10.11 -0.51
N ARG A 288 -10.89 -9.80 -1.77
CA ARG A 288 -9.52 -9.93 -2.30
C ARG A 288 -8.48 -9.15 -1.50
N ASN A 289 -8.88 -8.13 -0.74
CA ASN A 289 -7.98 -7.27 0.04
C ASN A 289 -8.04 -7.51 1.56
N ASN A 290 -8.71 -8.58 2.01
CA ASN A 290 -8.97 -8.83 3.43
C ASN A 290 -9.47 -7.53 4.12
N ALA A 291 -10.35 -6.79 3.44
CA ALA A 291 -10.98 -5.62 4.00
C ALA A 291 -12.15 -6.15 4.86
N GLY A 292 -11.94 -6.19 6.18
CA GLY A 292 -12.92 -6.76 7.12
C GLY A 292 -14.33 -6.16 6.96
N THR A 293 -15.32 -6.93 7.39
CA THR A 293 -16.76 -6.64 7.26
C THR A 293 -17.23 -5.44 8.06
N VAL A 294 -18.37 -4.88 7.65
CA VAL A 294 -19.16 -3.99 8.49
C VAL A 294 -19.92 -4.85 9.49
N SER A 295 -19.61 -4.70 10.77
CA SER A 295 -20.33 -5.40 11.85
C SER A 295 -21.07 -4.41 12.74
N HIS A 296 -22.38 -4.59 12.88
CA HIS A 296 -23.18 -3.79 13.80
C HIS A 296 -23.03 -4.19 15.28
N GLU A 297 -22.30 -5.29 15.55
CA GLU A 297 -22.03 -5.76 16.90
C GLU A 297 -20.73 -5.20 17.47
N PHE A 298 -20.76 -4.86 18.75
CA PHE A 298 -19.59 -4.33 19.45
C PHE A 298 -18.73 -5.46 20.01
N ASN A 299 -17.52 -5.62 19.47
CA ASN A 299 -16.58 -6.64 19.92
C ASN A 299 -15.64 -6.11 21.02
N LYS A 300 -15.93 -6.49 22.28
CA LYS A 300 -15.12 -6.10 23.44
C LYS A 300 -13.65 -6.51 23.34
N ALA A 301 -13.36 -7.67 22.75
CA ALA A 301 -11.98 -8.16 22.63
C ALA A 301 -11.16 -7.27 21.69
N GLN A 302 -11.73 -6.93 20.52
CA GLN A 302 -11.11 -5.99 19.57
C GLN A 302 -10.91 -4.60 20.17
N PHE A 303 -11.88 -4.11 20.96
CA PHE A 303 -11.76 -2.82 21.66
C PHE A 303 -10.52 -2.80 22.58
N PHE A 304 -10.35 -3.81 23.43
CA PHE A 304 -9.16 -3.89 24.29
C PHE A 304 -7.87 -4.26 23.55
N GLU A 305 -7.96 -4.94 22.41
CA GLU A 305 -6.81 -5.18 21.53
C GLU A 305 -6.29 -3.86 20.95
N ALA A 306 -7.17 -2.95 20.54
CA ALA A 306 -6.81 -1.65 19.99
C ALA A 306 -5.85 -0.87 20.91
N PHE A 307 -6.14 -0.82 22.22
CA PHE A 307 -5.30 -0.10 23.20
C PHE A 307 -3.97 -0.78 23.50
N ARG A 308 -3.77 -2.04 23.12
CA ARG A 308 -2.48 -2.73 23.22
C ARG A 308 -1.62 -2.56 21.97
N ASP A 309 -2.19 -2.03 20.90
CA ASP A 309 -1.53 -1.87 19.62
C ASP A 309 -0.72 -0.56 19.57
N TYR A 310 0.60 -0.66 19.39
CA TYR A 310 1.47 0.51 19.30
C TYR A 310 1.15 1.41 18.09
N LYS A 311 0.50 0.87 17.04
CA LYS A 311 0.09 1.62 15.85
C LYS A 311 -0.98 2.66 16.15
N LEU A 312 -1.86 2.38 17.12
CA LEU A 312 -2.82 3.36 17.65
C LEU A 312 -2.09 4.58 18.17
N TYR A 313 -1.15 4.37 19.10
CA TYR A 313 -0.40 5.46 19.72
C TYR A 313 0.44 6.21 18.69
N SER A 314 1.08 5.53 17.74
CA SER A 314 1.81 6.20 16.67
C SER A 314 0.95 7.20 15.90
N SER A 315 -0.21 6.77 15.40
CA SER A 315 -1.13 7.64 14.66
C SER A 315 -1.69 8.76 15.54
N ALA A 316 -2.10 8.46 16.78
CA ALA A 316 -2.65 9.45 17.71
C ALA A 316 -1.63 10.50 18.13
N PHE A 317 -0.38 10.12 18.43
CA PHE A 317 0.67 11.07 18.77
C PHE A 317 1.13 11.89 17.56
N ILE A 318 1.24 11.30 16.36
CA ILE A 318 1.56 12.09 15.16
C ILE A 318 0.49 13.15 14.92
N VAL A 319 -0.80 12.79 15.03
CA VAL A 319 -1.91 13.74 14.84
C VAL A 319 -1.99 14.75 15.98
N LEU A 320 -1.67 14.38 17.22
CA LEU A 320 -1.55 15.31 18.35
C LEU A 320 -0.46 16.34 18.12
N LEU A 321 0.74 15.89 17.80
CA LEU A 321 1.91 16.75 17.66
C LEU A 321 1.81 17.66 16.43
N THR A 322 1.19 17.19 15.35
CA THR A 322 0.82 18.05 14.19
C THR A 322 -0.37 18.97 14.50
N GLY A 323 -1.25 18.57 15.42
CA GLY A 323 -2.36 19.37 15.91
C GLY A 323 -1.93 20.64 16.66
N VAL A 324 -0.75 20.65 17.31
CA VAL A 324 -0.25 21.83 18.06
C VAL A 324 -0.01 23.05 17.15
N PRO A 325 0.86 22.99 16.13
CA PRO A 325 1.02 24.10 15.19
C PRO A 325 -0.25 24.39 14.39
N SER A 326 -1.05 23.36 14.06
CA SER A 326 -2.33 23.53 13.35
C SER A 326 -3.34 24.35 14.17
N GLY A 327 -3.54 24.01 15.44
CA GLY A 327 -4.50 24.68 16.31
C GLY A 327 -4.08 26.11 16.63
N ALA A 328 -2.77 26.32 16.82
CA ALA A 328 -2.18 27.64 16.98
C ALA A 328 -2.47 28.55 15.77
N LEU A 329 -2.11 28.10 14.56
CA LEU A 329 -2.36 28.87 13.33
C LEU A 329 -3.86 28.99 13.01
N GLY A 330 -4.67 27.98 13.31
CA GLY A 330 -6.11 28.05 13.11
C GLY A 330 -6.78 29.12 13.98
N THR A 331 -6.35 29.22 15.25
CA THR A 331 -6.95 30.16 16.23
C THR A 331 -6.37 31.56 16.12
N PHE A 332 -5.05 31.68 15.94
CA PHE A 332 -4.31 32.94 15.98
C PHE A 332 -3.73 33.37 14.63
N GLY A 333 -3.94 32.63 13.54
CA GLY A 333 -3.28 32.87 12.25
C GLY A 333 -3.43 34.30 11.74
N THR A 334 -4.66 34.84 11.72
CA THR A 334 -4.92 36.23 11.30
C THR A 334 -4.26 37.24 12.24
N VAL A 335 -4.22 36.97 13.54
CA VAL A 335 -3.56 37.80 14.57
C VAL A 335 -2.04 37.77 14.44
N VAL A 336 -1.46 36.61 14.13
CA VAL A 336 -0.02 36.43 13.91
C VAL A 336 0.41 37.14 12.62
N ILE A 337 -0.35 37.00 11.53
CA ILE A 337 -0.08 37.69 10.26
C ILE A 337 -0.21 39.21 10.45
N ASN A 338 -1.23 39.69 11.16
CA ASN A 338 -1.35 41.10 11.51
C ASN A 338 -0.14 41.59 12.33
N GLY A 339 0.36 40.77 13.25
CA GLY A 339 1.60 41.02 14.01
C GLY A 339 2.88 41.13 13.17
N PHE A 340 2.87 40.69 11.90
CA PHE A 340 3.97 40.93 10.95
C PHE A 340 3.88 42.33 10.29
N GLY A 341 2.82 43.09 10.57
CA GLY A 341 2.58 44.43 10.04
C GLY A 341 1.68 44.48 8.81
N PHE A 342 0.82 43.48 8.61
CA PHE A 342 -0.25 43.50 7.60
C PHE A 342 -1.56 44.04 8.21
N ASP A 343 -2.36 44.73 7.41
CA ASP A 343 -3.66 45.25 7.86
C ASP A 343 -4.68 44.11 8.12
N HIS A 344 -5.79 44.42 8.78
CA HIS A 344 -6.82 43.42 9.16
C HIS A 344 -7.38 42.65 7.97
N PHE A 345 -7.73 43.36 6.89
CA PHE A 345 -8.29 42.75 5.68
C PHE A 345 -7.23 41.98 4.88
N ASP A 346 -6.01 42.51 4.78
CA ASP A 346 -4.89 41.81 4.14
C ASP A 346 -4.58 40.51 4.90
N SER A 347 -4.55 40.55 6.23
CA SER A 347 -4.30 39.39 7.08
C SER A 347 -5.36 38.29 6.89
N LEU A 348 -6.63 38.66 6.67
CA LEU A 348 -7.69 37.73 6.31
C LEU A 348 -7.45 37.13 4.92
N ALA A 349 -7.22 37.96 3.90
CA ALA A 349 -6.99 37.51 2.53
C ALA A 349 -5.74 36.62 2.38
N LEU A 350 -4.69 36.88 3.17
CA LEU A 350 -3.45 36.12 3.17
C LEU A 350 -3.60 34.70 3.75
N THR A 351 -4.75 34.35 4.33
CA THR A 351 -5.06 32.96 4.67
C THR A 351 -5.46 32.11 3.46
N CYS A 352 -5.90 32.74 2.35
CA CYS A 352 -6.21 32.05 1.10
C CYS A 352 -5.04 31.19 0.57
N PRO A 353 -3.83 31.72 0.38
CA PRO A 353 -2.69 30.93 -0.08
C PRO A 353 -2.23 29.88 0.93
N ILE A 354 -2.40 30.10 2.23
CA ILE A 354 -2.14 29.08 3.27
C ILE A 354 -3.05 27.87 3.04
N GLY A 355 -4.33 28.11 2.77
CA GLY A 355 -5.29 27.06 2.43
C GLY A 355 -4.92 26.31 1.15
N ALA A 356 -4.52 27.03 0.10
CA ALA A 356 -4.12 26.42 -1.18
C ALA A 356 -2.89 25.49 -1.02
N ILE A 357 -1.89 25.91 -0.26
CA ILE A 357 -0.69 25.10 0.03
C ILE A 357 -1.05 23.88 0.88
N THR A 358 -1.94 24.05 1.86
CA THR A 358 -2.46 22.95 2.68
C THR A 358 -3.17 21.90 1.82
N ALA A 359 -4.11 22.32 0.95
CA ALA A 359 -4.84 21.39 0.08
C ALA A 359 -3.88 20.68 -0.90
N THR A 360 -2.99 21.45 -1.53
CA THR A 360 -2.06 20.92 -2.53
C THR A 360 -1.06 19.94 -1.92
N SER A 361 -0.54 20.23 -0.73
CA SER A 361 0.40 19.32 -0.03
C SER A 361 -0.28 18.01 0.38
N ILE A 362 -1.53 18.04 0.85
CA ILE A 362 -2.31 16.83 1.15
C ILE A 362 -2.54 16.00 -0.13
N LEU A 363 -3.02 16.62 -1.21
CA LEU A 363 -3.28 15.92 -2.47
C LEU A 363 -2.01 15.36 -3.10
N LEU A 364 -0.92 16.13 -3.09
CA LEU A 364 0.38 15.69 -3.59
C LEU A 364 0.90 14.49 -2.79
N SER A 365 0.76 14.52 -1.45
CA SER A 365 1.13 13.38 -0.61
C SER A 365 0.28 12.13 -0.91
N GLY A 366 -1.02 12.30 -1.14
CA GLY A 366 -1.92 11.22 -1.57
C GLY A 366 -1.53 10.63 -2.94
N TYR A 367 -1.12 11.47 -3.89
CA TYR A 367 -0.63 11.03 -5.19
C TYR A 367 0.71 10.27 -5.09
N ILE A 368 1.68 10.81 -4.34
CA ILE A 368 3.01 10.19 -4.17
C ILE A 368 2.87 8.80 -3.51
N THR A 369 2.05 8.70 -2.46
CA THR A 369 1.81 7.42 -1.76
C THR A 369 1.07 6.38 -2.60
N ARG A 370 0.31 6.80 -3.61
CA ARG A 370 -0.29 5.92 -4.62
C ARG A 370 0.74 5.48 -5.66
N LYS A 371 1.57 6.39 -6.15
CA LYS A 371 2.57 6.11 -7.20
C LYS A 371 3.71 5.24 -6.68
N TRP A 372 4.15 5.47 -5.44
CA TRP A 372 5.25 4.76 -4.80
C TRP A 372 4.76 4.06 -3.54
N ARG A 373 4.77 2.72 -3.58
CA ARG A 373 4.35 1.89 -2.45
C ARG A 373 5.21 2.18 -1.23
N ASN A 374 4.57 2.13 -0.05
CA ASN A 374 5.21 2.22 1.25
C ASN A 374 5.96 3.54 1.60
N MET A 375 5.66 4.65 0.91
CA MET A 375 6.27 5.98 1.17
C MET A 375 5.67 6.76 2.37
N ARG A 376 4.63 6.24 3.02
CA ARG A 376 3.75 7.01 3.92
C ARG A 376 4.47 7.65 5.12
N TYR A 377 5.20 6.87 5.91
CA TYR A 377 5.95 7.41 7.07
C TYR A 377 7.13 8.31 6.65
N LEU A 378 7.76 8.06 5.50
CA LEU A 378 8.83 8.91 5.00
C LEU A 378 8.28 10.30 4.60
N LEU A 379 7.11 10.35 3.97
CA LEU A 379 6.46 11.61 3.66
C LEU A 379 6.03 12.37 4.93
N ILE A 380 5.58 11.68 5.98
CA ILE A 380 5.33 12.31 7.29
C ILE A 380 6.60 13.01 7.81
N ILE A 381 7.76 12.36 7.69
CA ILE A 381 9.06 12.92 8.08
C ILE A 381 9.42 14.13 7.21
N ILE A 382 9.33 14.01 5.89
CA ILE A 382 9.66 15.10 4.94
C ILE A 382 8.79 16.33 5.19
N CYS A 383 7.47 16.15 5.28
CA CYS A 383 6.54 17.24 5.58
C CYS A 383 6.80 17.86 6.97
N GLY A 384 7.17 17.04 7.96
CA GLY A 384 7.61 17.50 9.28
C GLY A 384 8.85 18.39 9.21
N LEU A 385 9.89 17.96 8.49
CA LEU A 385 11.14 18.72 8.31
C LEU A 385 10.92 20.06 7.61
N ILE A 386 10.09 20.09 6.56
CA ILE A 386 9.70 21.33 5.87
C ILE A 386 9.04 22.31 6.86
N SER A 387 8.17 21.80 7.73
CA SER A 387 7.43 22.62 8.69
C SER A 387 8.30 23.09 9.86
N ILE A 388 9.32 22.30 10.23
CA ILE A 388 10.36 22.72 11.17
C ILE A 388 11.10 23.94 10.61
N ALA A 389 11.52 23.89 9.34
CA ALA A 389 12.17 25.03 8.69
C ALA A 389 11.27 26.27 8.68
N GLY A 390 9.99 26.12 8.34
CA GLY A 390 9.01 27.20 8.43
C GLY A 390 8.87 27.80 9.83
N THR A 391 8.80 26.93 10.84
CA THR A 391 8.70 27.34 12.26
C THR A 391 9.93 28.14 12.69
N LEU A 392 11.13 27.71 12.32
CA LEU A 392 12.39 28.41 12.62
C LEU A 392 12.45 29.78 11.93
N ILE A 393 11.98 29.88 10.69
CA ILE A 393 11.89 31.16 9.96
C ILE A 393 10.96 32.13 10.68
N CYS A 394 9.75 31.69 11.07
CA CYS A 394 8.82 32.55 11.80
C CYS A 394 9.32 32.92 13.21
N TRP A 395 10.11 32.05 13.83
CA TRP A 395 10.64 32.26 15.18
C TRP A 395 11.81 33.25 15.21
N PHE A 396 12.84 33.02 14.38
CA PHE A 396 14.10 33.77 14.40
C PHE A 396 14.23 34.80 13.27
N GLY A 397 13.32 34.79 12.29
CA GLY A 397 13.39 35.69 11.14
C GLY A 397 13.27 37.18 11.53
N PRO A 398 13.99 38.06 10.81
CA PRO A 398 13.92 39.50 11.06
C PRO A 398 12.51 40.04 10.80
N ARG A 399 11.94 40.77 11.78
CA ARG A 399 10.58 41.34 11.69
C ARG A 399 10.44 42.44 10.62
N SER A 400 11.56 42.98 10.14
CA SER A 400 11.59 43.90 9.01
C SER A 400 11.24 43.23 7.67
N ASN A 401 11.45 41.91 7.54
CA ASN A 401 11.19 41.18 6.30
C ASN A 401 9.88 40.38 6.36
N ARG A 402 8.77 41.07 6.09
CA ARG A 402 7.42 40.49 6.12
C ARG A 402 7.25 39.31 5.16
N GLY A 403 7.87 39.38 3.98
CA GLY A 403 7.80 38.32 2.96
C GLY A 403 8.44 37.01 3.41
N LEU A 404 9.60 37.08 4.08
CA LEU A 404 10.27 35.91 4.63
C LEU A 404 9.44 35.24 5.73
N LEU A 405 8.87 36.02 6.66
CA LEU A 405 8.00 35.49 7.71
C LEU A 405 6.76 34.82 7.14
N PHE A 406 6.18 35.40 6.09
CA PHE A 406 5.02 34.85 5.42
C PHE A 406 5.35 33.55 4.67
N ALA A 407 6.51 33.47 4.01
CA ALA A 407 7.02 32.21 3.46
C ALA A 407 7.20 31.14 4.54
N GLY A 408 7.64 31.53 5.75
CA GLY A 408 7.69 30.64 6.91
C GLY A 408 6.32 30.02 7.24
N VAL A 409 5.25 30.82 7.24
CA VAL A 409 3.87 30.35 7.50
C VAL A 409 3.42 29.32 6.46
N PHE A 410 3.77 29.52 5.19
CA PHE A 410 3.49 28.54 4.13
C PHE A 410 4.16 27.20 4.36
N LEU A 411 5.42 27.21 4.79
CA LEU A 411 6.15 25.99 5.11
C LEU A 411 5.57 25.29 6.34
N ILE A 412 5.12 26.02 7.36
CA ILE A 412 4.43 25.44 8.52
C ILE A 412 3.14 24.73 8.10
N ALA A 413 2.41 25.27 7.12
CA ALA A 413 1.14 24.68 6.66
C ALA A 413 1.28 23.26 6.08
N VAL A 414 2.48 22.89 5.59
CA VAL A 414 2.76 21.58 4.98
C VAL A 414 2.57 20.42 5.96
N GLN A 415 2.76 20.62 7.26
CA GLN A 415 2.60 19.58 8.27
C GLN A 415 1.18 19.00 8.37
N VAL A 416 0.16 19.71 7.88
CA VAL A 416 -1.23 19.19 7.87
C VAL A 416 -1.31 17.94 6.99
N ALA A 417 -0.48 17.84 5.95
CA ALA A 417 -0.32 16.62 5.16
C ALA A 417 0.19 15.44 5.99
N SER A 418 1.13 15.66 6.92
CA SER A 418 1.59 14.62 7.85
C SER A 418 0.45 14.05 8.70
N GLY A 419 -0.42 14.93 9.21
CA GLY A 419 -1.63 14.52 9.94
C GLY A 419 -2.60 13.71 9.08
N GLY A 420 -2.84 14.14 7.84
CA GLY A 420 -3.72 13.43 6.90
C GLY A 420 -3.22 12.03 6.54
N ILE A 421 -1.91 11.89 6.31
CA ILE A 421 -1.30 10.57 6.08
C ILE A 421 -1.44 9.68 7.33
N ALA A 422 -1.23 10.22 8.53
CA ALA A 422 -1.41 9.48 9.77
C ALA A 422 -2.85 8.98 9.96
N VAL A 423 -3.86 9.79 9.62
CA VAL A 423 -5.27 9.36 9.59
C VAL A 423 -5.48 8.22 8.58
N SER A 424 -4.94 8.33 7.36
CA SER A 424 -5.04 7.26 6.35
C SER A 424 -4.37 5.94 6.76
N LEU A 425 -3.35 6.00 7.63
CA LEU A 425 -2.67 4.81 8.15
C LEU A 425 -3.56 4.03 9.12
N THR A 426 -4.48 4.69 9.83
CA THR A 426 -5.46 4.02 10.71
C THR A 426 -6.43 3.14 9.92
N ALA A 427 -6.82 3.59 8.73
CA ALA A 427 -7.70 2.85 7.82
C ALA A 427 -7.03 1.59 7.21
N SER A 428 -5.71 1.63 7.03
CA SER A 428 -4.98 0.66 6.21
C SER A 428 -4.05 -0.30 6.97
N ASN A 429 -3.61 0.07 8.18
CA ASN A 429 -2.75 -0.78 9.04
C ASN A 429 -3.51 -1.44 10.19
N ILE A 430 -4.84 -1.28 10.27
CA ILE A 430 -5.70 -1.88 11.30
C ILE A 430 -6.82 -2.66 10.60
N ALA A 431 -7.10 -3.87 11.10
CA ALA A 431 -8.26 -4.67 10.72
C ALA A 431 -9.11 -5.01 11.96
N GLY A 432 -10.34 -5.48 11.73
CA GLY A 432 -11.38 -5.59 12.75
C GLY A 432 -12.24 -4.32 12.79
N HIS A 433 -13.56 -4.44 12.66
CA HIS A 433 -14.46 -3.29 12.61
C HIS A 433 -14.41 -2.46 13.91
N THR A 434 -14.57 -3.12 15.06
CA THR A 434 -14.52 -2.45 16.37
C THR A 434 -13.11 -1.90 16.65
N LYS A 435 -12.06 -2.63 16.26
CA LYS A 435 -10.67 -2.18 16.41
C LYS A 435 -10.41 -0.92 15.57
N LYS A 436 -10.79 -0.91 14.29
CA LYS A 436 -10.67 0.25 13.39
C LYS A 436 -11.40 1.47 13.95
N SER A 437 -12.65 1.32 14.38
CA SER A 437 -13.43 2.40 14.98
C SER A 437 -12.77 2.96 16.24
N THR A 438 -12.22 2.08 17.09
CA THR A 438 -11.50 2.48 18.32
C THR A 438 -10.20 3.20 18.02
N VAL A 439 -9.40 2.73 17.05
CA VAL A 439 -8.16 3.38 16.63
C VAL A 439 -8.46 4.72 15.98
N SER A 440 -9.44 4.79 15.08
CA SER A 440 -9.86 6.04 14.43
C SER A 440 -10.30 7.09 15.45
N ALA A 441 -11.15 6.69 16.42
CA ALA A 441 -11.53 7.54 17.56
C ALA A 441 -10.29 8.04 18.33
N SER A 442 -9.37 7.15 18.68
CA SER A 442 -8.14 7.51 19.41
C SER A 442 -7.25 8.49 18.65
N THR A 443 -7.15 8.35 17.33
CA THR A 443 -6.39 9.28 16.49
C THR A 443 -6.97 10.68 16.54
N PHE A 444 -8.30 10.81 16.56
CA PHE A 444 -8.97 12.10 16.70
C PHE A 444 -9.01 12.63 18.14
N VAL A 445 -8.85 11.78 19.16
CA VAL A 445 -8.50 12.25 20.51
C VAL A 445 -7.15 12.96 20.47
N GLY A 446 -6.16 12.39 19.78
CA GLY A 446 -4.88 13.06 19.52
C GLY A 446 -5.05 14.42 18.87
N TYR A 447 -5.84 14.49 17.78
CA TYR A 447 -6.20 15.75 17.11
C TYR A 447 -6.76 16.79 18.07
N CYS A 448 -7.71 16.40 18.94
CA CYS A 448 -8.32 17.32 19.89
C CYS A 448 -7.29 17.84 20.90
N VAL A 449 -6.49 16.95 21.50
CA VAL A 449 -5.47 17.33 22.48
C VAL A 449 -4.45 18.29 21.87
N GLY A 450 -3.97 18.01 20.66
CA GLY A 450 -3.05 18.90 19.94
C GLY A 450 -3.64 20.29 19.71
N ASN A 451 -4.88 20.34 19.22
CA ASN A 451 -5.58 21.60 18.94
C ASN A 451 -6.06 22.35 20.20
N VAL A 452 -6.05 21.72 21.38
CA VAL A 452 -6.19 22.42 22.68
C VAL A 452 -4.84 23.02 23.09
N ILE A 453 -3.76 22.24 23.01
CA ILE A 453 -2.41 22.66 23.45
C ILE A 453 -1.92 23.87 22.65
N GLY A 454 -2.07 23.85 21.32
CA GLY A 454 -1.59 24.92 20.42
C GLY A 454 -2.06 26.32 20.82
N PRO A 455 -3.39 26.58 20.85
CA PRO A 455 -3.94 27.86 21.26
C PRO A 455 -3.60 28.27 22.70
N VAL A 456 -3.49 27.32 23.63
CA VAL A 456 -3.14 27.63 25.02
C VAL A 456 -1.71 28.15 25.12
N ILE A 457 -0.75 27.49 24.46
CA ILE A 457 0.66 27.94 24.46
C ILE A 457 0.80 29.26 23.71
N PHE A 458 0.17 29.42 22.53
CA PHE A 458 0.23 30.66 21.77
C PHE A 458 -0.48 31.82 22.45
N GLY A 459 -1.63 31.58 23.07
CA GLY A 459 -2.39 32.60 23.80
C GLY A 459 -1.70 33.10 25.06
N ALA A 460 -0.87 32.26 25.69
CA ALA A 460 -0.01 32.64 26.82
C ALA A 460 1.29 33.34 26.38
N SER A 461 1.60 33.32 25.09
CA SER A 461 2.85 33.85 24.54
C SER A 461 2.67 35.32 24.13
N PRO A 462 3.49 36.27 24.65
CA PRO A 462 3.39 37.67 24.24
C PRO A 462 3.69 37.85 22.74
N GLY A 463 2.78 38.52 22.03
CA GLY A 463 3.02 38.99 20.66
C GLY A 463 4.01 40.18 20.64
N PRO A 464 4.65 40.50 19.50
CA PRO A 464 4.49 39.89 18.17
C PRO A 464 5.43 38.70 17.89
N ILE A 465 6.32 38.35 18.82
CA ILE A 465 7.32 37.30 18.61
C ILE A 465 6.75 35.90 18.89
N TYR A 466 5.77 35.79 19.80
CA TYR A 466 5.13 34.53 20.18
C TYR A 466 6.12 33.40 20.51
N HIS A 467 7.22 33.72 21.21
CA HIS A 467 8.33 32.81 21.49
C HIS A 467 7.91 31.42 22.00
N ALA A 468 7.08 31.34 23.06
CA ALA A 468 6.65 30.07 23.64
C ALA A 468 5.84 29.21 22.64
N GLY A 469 5.04 29.86 21.80
CA GLY A 469 4.27 29.21 20.74
C GLY A 469 5.16 28.51 19.72
N PHE A 470 6.15 29.22 19.19
CA PHE A 470 7.07 28.65 18.21
C PHE A 470 7.99 27.57 18.81
N VAL A 471 8.43 27.72 20.08
CA VAL A 471 9.14 26.66 20.80
C VAL A 471 8.28 25.40 20.90
N GLY A 472 7.02 25.53 21.33
CA GLY A 472 6.09 24.41 21.46
C GLY A 472 5.87 23.69 20.13
N SER A 473 5.63 24.46 19.05
CA SER A 473 5.48 23.92 17.70
C SER A 473 6.74 23.19 17.22
N PHE A 474 7.93 23.76 17.44
CA PHE A 474 9.20 23.15 17.05
C PHE A 474 9.43 21.81 17.75
N VAL A 475 9.27 21.77 19.07
CA VAL A 475 9.44 20.54 19.86
C VAL A 475 8.45 19.46 19.41
N CYS A 476 7.19 19.83 19.15
CA CYS A 476 6.18 18.88 18.68
C CYS A 476 6.53 18.32 17.30
N LEU A 477 6.96 19.16 16.36
CA LEU A 477 7.35 18.71 15.01
C LEU A 477 8.61 17.81 15.03
N CYS A 478 9.57 18.08 15.92
CA CYS A 478 10.69 17.15 16.15
C CYS A 478 10.19 15.79 16.68
N GLY A 479 9.20 15.81 17.59
CA GLY A 479 8.53 14.61 18.07
C GLY A 479 7.83 13.83 16.95
N VAL A 480 7.19 14.50 15.98
CA VAL A 480 6.59 13.86 14.79
C VAL A 480 7.65 13.08 14.01
N VAL A 481 8.80 13.70 13.72
CA VAL A 481 9.90 13.05 12.99
C VAL A 481 10.42 11.84 13.76
N LEU A 482 10.58 11.95 15.07
CA LEU A 482 11.06 10.86 15.93
C LEU A 482 10.07 9.68 15.94
N ILE A 483 8.79 9.93 16.23
CA ILE A 483 7.77 8.88 16.32
C ILE A 483 7.55 8.20 14.96
N ALA A 484 7.49 8.97 13.88
CA ALA A 484 7.36 8.43 12.52
C ALA A 484 8.55 7.53 12.16
N SER A 485 9.78 7.92 12.55
CA SER A 485 10.99 7.13 12.33
C SER A 485 10.99 5.83 13.13
N ILE A 486 10.66 5.88 14.42
CA ILE A 486 10.57 4.69 15.29
C ILE A 486 9.51 3.72 14.77
N THR A 487 8.33 4.24 14.42
CA THR A 487 7.23 3.41 13.94
C THR A 487 7.55 2.76 12.60
N LEU A 488 8.21 3.49 11.70
CA LEU A 488 8.70 2.94 10.43
C LEU A 488 9.64 1.76 10.66
N ILE A 489 10.58 1.88 11.60
CA ILE A 489 11.52 0.79 11.95
C ILE A 489 10.76 -0.39 12.56
N ALA A 490 9.85 -0.14 13.51
CA ALA A 490 9.08 -1.18 14.18
C ALA A 490 8.22 -2.00 13.20
N LEU A 491 7.49 -1.32 12.31
CA LEU A 491 6.66 -2.00 11.29
C LEU A 491 7.51 -2.83 10.32
N ARG A 492 8.71 -2.37 9.97
CA ARG A 492 9.66 -3.17 9.16
C ARG A 492 10.09 -4.43 9.90
N MET A 493 10.42 -4.32 11.19
CA MET A 493 10.81 -5.47 12.00
C MET A 493 9.65 -6.47 12.15
N GLU A 494 8.42 -5.98 12.32
CA GLU A 494 7.24 -6.85 12.43
C GLU A 494 6.93 -7.56 11.12
N ASN A 495 6.97 -6.86 9.98
CA ASN A 495 6.83 -7.48 8.66
C ASN A 495 7.90 -8.56 8.45
N ARG A 496 9.18 -8.24 8.68
CA ARG A 496 10.28 -9.23 8.59
C ARG A 496 10.06 -10.44 9.50
N LYS A 497 9.51 -10.24 10.70
CA LYS A 497 9.22 -11.32 11.64
C LYS A 497 8.04 -12.19 11.18
N ARG A 498 7.01 -11.58 10.57
CA ARG A 498 5.87 -12.27 9.96
C ARG A 498 6.29 -13.06 8.73
N ASP A 499 7.17 -12.50 7.90
CA ASP A 499 7.77 -13.17 6.75
C ASP A 499 8.61 -14.39 7.17
N ARG A 500 9.39 -14.28 8.26
CA ARG A 500 10.15 -15.40 8.84
C ARG A 500 9.29 -16.49 9.50
N ARG A 501 8.04 -16.19 9.86
CA ARG A 501 7.13 -17.11 10.57
C ARG A 501 6.16 -17.84 9.64
N GLY A 502 6.24 -17.63 8.32
CA GLY A 502 5.28 -18.14 7.35
C GLY A 502 5.09 -19.66 7.40
N GLY A 503 4.08 -20.10 8.15
CA GLY A 503 3.30 -21.30 7.84
C GLY A 503 2.28 -20.98 6.75
N THR A 504 1.70 -22.03 6.17
CA THR A 504 0.67 -22.03 5.12
C THR A 504 -0.33 -20.88 5.28
N PRO A 505 -0.61 -20.09 4.22
CA PRO A 505 -1.79 -19.25 4.20
C PRO A 505 -3.01 -20.15 4.38
N MET A 506 -3.89 -19.85 5.34
CA MET A 506 -5.26 -20.34 5.26
C MET A 506 -5.89 -19.68 4.02
N GLY A 507 -6.80 -20.39 3.33
CA GLY A 507 -7.42 -19.91 2.10
C GLY A 507 -8.14 -18.56 2.25
N LEU A 508 -8.79 -18.09 1.18
CA LEU A 508 -9.65 -16.90 1.25
C LEU A 508 -10.53 -16.98 2.51
N HIS A 509 -10.34 -16.04 3.43
CA HIS A 509 -11.24 -15.90 4.57
C HIS A 509 -12.59 -15.42 4.05
N SER A 510 -13.67 -16.05 4.50
CA SER A 510 -15.02 -15.58 4.17
C SER A 510 -15.22 -14.16 4.69
N ILE A 511 -16.01 -13.35 3.99
CA ILE A 511 -16.42 -11.99 4.41
C ILE A 511 -16.88 -11.97 5.88
N ASP A 512 -17.53 -13.04 6.33
CA ASP A 512 -18.17 -13.08 7.65
C ASP A 512 -17.19 -13.16 8.84
N GLU A 513 -15.88 -13.38 8.59
CA GLU A 513 -14.87 -13.40 9.65
C GLU A 513 -14.25 -12.00 9.91
N ASP A 514 -14.77 -11.25 10.90
CA ASP A 514 -14.22 -9.95 11.36
C ASP A 514 -12.91 -10.12 12.16
N LEU A 515 -11.84 -10.58 11.50
CA LEU A 515 -10.51 -10.79 12.09
C LEU A 515 -9.69 -9.49 12.20
N THR A 516 -8.92 -9.35 13.29
CA THR A 516 -7.97 -8.23 13.47
C THR A 516 -6.65 -8.43 12.70
N ASP A 517 -5.85 -7.37 12.57
CA ASP A 517 -4.51 -7.43 11.94
C ASP A 517 -3.50 -8.30 12.71
N LEU A 518 -3.75 -8.56 13.99
CA LEU A 518 -2.96 -9.49 14.80
C LEU A 518 -3.43 -10.94 14.64
N GLN A 519 -4.73 -11.14 14.47
CA GLN A 519 -5.34 -12.46 14.25
C GLN A 519 -5.08 -12.97 12.83
N ASN A 520 -5.19 -12.08 11.84
CA ASN A 520 -4.89 -12.37 10.45
C ASN A 520 -3.36 -12.45 10.23
N LYS A 521 -2.86 -13.67 10.06
CA LYS A 521 -1.41 -13.95 9.87
C LYS A 521 -0.89 -13.49 8.50
N ASP A 522 -1.78 -13.36 7.52
CA ASP A 522 -1.45 -12.88 6.17
C ASP A 522 -1.40 -11.35 6.10
N PHE A 523 -1.88 -10.65 7.14
CA PHE A 523 -1.83 -9.19 7.20
C PHE A 523 -0.39 -8.67 7.16
N ARG A 524 -0.09 -7.83 6.17
CA ARG A 524 1.17 -7.06 6.05
C ARG A 524 0.93 -5.58 6.26
N TYR A 525 1.78 -4.96 7.07
CA TYR A 525 1.70 -3.52 7.33
C TYR A 525 2.40 -2.72 6.25
N VAL A 526 1.93 -1.50 6.00
CA VAL A 526 2.56 -0.57 5.04
C VAL A 526 3.86 -0.01 5.65
N ALA A 527 5.00 -0.62 5.29
CA ALA A 527 6.35 -0.22 5.71
C ALA A 527 7.32 -0.26 4.51
N PHE A 528 8.09 0.81 4.32
CA PHE A 528 8.89 1.12 3.12
C PHE A 528 9.69 -0.05 2.50
N PHE A 529 9.67 -0.11 1.15
CA PHE A 529 10.63 -0.81 0.29
C PHE A 529 11.66 0.22 -0.20
N ALA A 530 12.95 -0.06 -0.03
CA ALA A 530 14.01 0.92 -0.21
C ALA A 530 14.28 1.29 -1.67
N ALA A 531 13.92 2.52 -2.06
CA ALA A 531 14.43 3.18 -3.27
C ALA A 531 14.97 4.61 -2.99
N LEU A 532 14.78 5.15 -1.79
CA LEU A 532 15.14 6.54 -1.43
C LEU A 532 16.20 6.63 -0.32
N ALA A 533 16.43 5.55 0.43
CA ALA A 533 17.47 5.50 1.45
C ALA A 533 18.88 5.25 0.85
N GLU A 534 18.94 4.69 -0.36
CA GLU A 534 20.19 4.49 -1.12
C GLU A 534 20.73 5.81 -1.72
N ALA A 535 19.88 6.84 -1.87
CA ALA A 535 20.30 8.14 -2.39
C ALA A 535 20.93 9.07 -1.32
N LEU A 536 20.79 8.76 -0.03
CA LEU A 536 21.09 9.71 1.06
C LEU A 536 22.02 9.20 2.16
N VAL A 537 22.45 7.94 2.10
CA VAL A 537 23.52 7.43 2.97
C VAL A 537 24.70 7.08 2.06
N LEU A 538 25.68 8.00 1.99
CA LEU A 538 27.02 7.69 1.50
C LEU A 538 27.83 7.10 2.65
N PRO A 539 28.04 5.78 2.74
CA PRO A 539 29.29 5.26 3.25
C PRO A 539 30.29 5.25 2.07
N LYS A 540 31.42 5.92 2.27
CA LYS A 540 32.59 5.80 1.40
C LYS A 540 32.99 4.32 1.38
N GLY A 541 32.67 3.59 0.31
CA GLY A 541 33.11 2.20 0.16
C GLY A 541 32.31 1.25 -0.72
N LEU A 542 31.28 1.64 -1.48
CA LEU A 542 30.65 0.73 -2.45
C LEU A 542 31.22 0.90 -3.86
N SER A 543 32.03 -0.07 -4.27
CA SER A 543 32.30 -0.40 -5.66
C SER A 543 31.22 -1.37 -6.19
N SER A 544 30.65 -0.99 -7.34
CA SER A 544 29.99 -1.78 -8.40
C SER A 544 28.70 -2.58 -8.13
N ILE A 545 27.55 -1.93 -8.30
CA ILE A 545 26.54 -2.42 -9.28
C ILE A 545 26.99 -1.80 -10.62
N SER A 546 27.67 -2.57 -11.47
CA SER A 546 28.19 -2.04 -12.74
C SER A 546 27.07 -1.92 -13.77
N LEU A 547 26.62 -0.69 -14.01
CA LEU A 547 25.90 -0.29 -15.23
C LEU A 547 26.88 0.27 -16.28
N GLU A 548 28.14 -0.22 -16.31
CA GLU A 548 29.22 0.34 -17.13
C GLU A 548 28.89 0.38 -18.62
N GLY A 549 28.14 -0.60 -19.13
CA GLY A 549 27.74 -0.63 -20.53
C GLY A 549 26.63 0.37 -20.91
N CYS A 550 25.95 0.97 -19.93
CA CYS A 550 24.92 1.98 -20.22
C CYS A 550 25.55 3.28 -20.73
N LEU A 551 24.83 3.96 -21.63
CA LEU A 551 25.25 5.13 -22.40
C LEU A 551 26.37 4.88 -23.42
N LYS A 552 26.98 3.68 -23.45
CA LYS A 552 27.91 3.31 -24.53
C LYS A 552 27.15 3.07 -25.83
N LYS A 553 27.81 3.31 -26.96
CA LYS A 553 27.29 2.92 -28.27
C LYS A 553 27.46 1.41 -28.44
N LEU A 554 26.59 0.79 -29.23
CA LEU A 554 26.77 -0.60 -29.62
C LEU A 554 28.16 -0.80 -30.26
N PRO A 555 28.80 -1.97 -30.03
CA PRO A 555 30.06 -2.32 -30.69
C PRO A 555 29.97 -2.19 -32.21
N HIS A 556 31.12 -1.91 -32.83
CA HIS A 556 31.19 -1.64 -34.27
C HIS A 556 30.62 -2.81 -35.09
N GLY A 557 29.72 -2.52 -36.04
CA GLY A 557 29.10 -3.52 -36.91
C GLY A 557 27.85 -4.18 -36.34
N GLN A 558 27.38 -3.75 -35.17
CA GLN A 558 26.16 -4.28 -34.55
C GLN A 558 25.03 -3.24 -34.50
N SER A 559 23.79 -3.70 -34.60
CA SER A 559 22.59 -2.87 -34.50
C SER A 559 21.48 -3.55 -33.70
N ALA A 560 20.54 -2.77 -33.15
CA ALA A 560 19.32 -3.33 -32.58
C ALA A 560 18.59 -4.22 -33.61
N GLY A 561 18.09 -5.37 -33.18
CA GLY A 561 17.47 -6.39 -34.02
C GLY A 561 18.44 -7.28 -34.81
N SER A 562 19.76 -7.15 -34.61
CA SER A 562 20.77 -8.00 -35.26
C SER A 562 21.33 -9.06 -34.33
N VAL A 563 21.90 -10.12 -34.92
CA VAL A 563 22.68 -11.14 -34.24
C VAL A 563 24.14 -10.94 -34.60
N ALA A 564 25.02 -10.94 -33.61
CA ALA A 564 26.47 -10.78 -33.79
C ALA A 564 27.23 -11.96 -33.18
N ASN A 565 28.32 -12.37 -33.82
CA ASN A 565 29.28 -13.32 -33.24
C ASN A 565 30.36 -12.53 -32.49
N VAL A 566 30.58 -12.88 -31.22
CA VAL A 566 31.55 -12.23 -30.35
C VAL A 566 32.54 -13.28 -29.82
N THR A 567 33.82 -13.00 -29.99
CA THR A 567 34.91 -13.85 -29.52
C THR A 567 35.58 -13.22 -28.29
N ILE A 568 35.74 -14.00 -27.22
CA ILE A 568 36.43 -13.60 -25.99
C ILE A 568 37.49 -14.63 -25.60
N THR A 569 38.49 -14.19 -24.84
CA THR A 569 39.46 -15.10 -24.21
C THR A 569 38.94 -15.47 -22.83
N SER A 570 38.70 -16.76 -22.58
CA SER A 570 38.24 -17.28 -21.29
C SER A 570 39.07 -18.48 -20.87
N GLY A 571 39.60 -18.46 -19.65
CA GLY A 571 40.48 -19.53 -19.14
C GLY A 571 41.71 -19.79 -20.00
N GLY A 572 42.19 -18.78 -20.74
CA GLY A 572 43.32 -18.89 -21.67
C GLY A 572 42.97 -19.48 -23.05
N LEU A 573 41.70 -19.79 -23.31
CA LEU A 573 41.22 -20.29 -24.61
C LEU A 573 40.41 -19.22 -25.34
N LEU A 574 40.51 -19.20 -26.67
CA LEU A 574 39.68 -18.35 -27.51
C LEU A 574 38.33 -19.04 -27.70
N ARG A 575 37.26 -18.42 -27.19
CA ARG A 575 35.89 -18.95 -27.23
C ARG A 575 34.94 -17.90 -27.80
N TYR A 576 33.78 -18.32 -28.29
CA TYR A 576 32.81 -17.40 -28.89
C TYR A 576 31.38 -17.67 -28.42
N TYR A 577 30.54 -16.66 -28.57
CA TYR A 577 29.10 -16.73 -28.37
C TYR A 577 28.39 -15.85 -29.39
N LEU A 578 27.13 -16.17 -29.71
CA LEU A 578 26.26 -15.29 -30.47
C LEU A 578 25.48 -14.40 -29.51
N ILE A 579 25.26 -13.14 -29.86
CA ILE A 579 24.40 -12.22 -29.12
C ILE A 579 23.35 -11.64 -30.04
N SER A 580 22.09 -11.88 -29.71
CA SER A 580 20.93 -11.25 -30.34
C SER A 580 20.55 -9.99 -29.57
N ILE A 581 20.55 -8.85 -30.25
CA ILE A 581 20.23 -7.55 -29.68
C ILE A 581 18.75 -7.27 -29.93
N PRO A 582 17.93 -7.00 -28.90
CA PRO A 582 16.50 -6.81 -29.12
C PRO A 582 16.23 -5.56 -29.97
N PRO A 583 15.19 -5.58 -30.83
CA PRO A 583 14.87 -4.45 -31.70
C PRO A 583 14.51 -3.17 -30.93
N THR A 584 14.05 -3.28 -29.68
CA THR A 584 13.74 -2.13 -28.82
C THR A 584 14.91 -1.68 -27.94
N TYR A 585 16.14 -2.15 -28.21
CA TYR A 585 17.30 -1.79 -27.38
C TYR A 585 17.62 -0.30 -27.46
N HIS A 586 17.81 0.31 -26.30
CA HIS A 586 18.35 1.66 -26.14
C HIS A 586 19.44 1.63 -25.05
N ASN A 587 20.55 2.31 -25.30
CA ASN A 587 21.70 2.32 -24.38
C ASN A 587 21.44 3.06 -23.05
N GLU A 588 20.32 3.75 -22.91
CA GLU A 588 19.91 4.46 -21.68
C GLU A 588 19.05 3.58 -20.75
N ILE A 589 18.56 2.44 -21.24
CA ILE A 589 17.55 1.63 -20.53
C ILE A 589 18.16 0.24 -20.23
N PRO A 590 18.38 -0.10 -18.94
CA PRO A 590 18.83 -1.43 -18.56
C PRO A 590 17.90 -2.52 -19.09
N THR A 591 18.45 -3.40 -19.90
CA THR A 591 17.71 -4.39 -20.69
C THR A 591 18.02 -5.81 -20.17
N PRO A 592 17.01 -6.69 -19.97
CA PRO A 592 17.23 -8.08 -19.56
C PRO A 592 18.12 -8.87 -20.53
N ALA A 593 18.74 -9.94 -20.02
CA ALA A 593 19.52 -10.87 -20.82
C ALA A 593 19.17 -12.33 -20.49
N ILE A 594 19.18 -13.18 -21.52
CA ILE A 594 18.92 -14.61 -21.42
C ILE A 594 20.11 -15.35 -22.00
N LEU A 595 20.74 -16.23 -21.22
CA LEU A 595 21.72 -17.21 -21.69
C LEU A 595 20.99 -18.46 -22.18
N SER A 596 21.24 -18.91 -23.41
CA SER A 596 20.64 -20.11 -24.00
C SER A 596 21.72 -21.08 -24.46
N TYR A 597 21.79 -22.25 -23.82
CA TYR A 597 22.83 -23.25 -24.05
C TYR A 597 22.36 -24.38 -24.97
N HIS A 598 23.14 -24.66 -26.02
CA HIS A 598 22.82 -25.70 -27.00
C HIS A 598 22.90 -27.12 -26.40
N GLY A 599 22.17 -28.07 -27.01
CA GLY A 599 22.30 -29.49 -26.69
C GLY A 599 23.66 -30.08 -27.10
N GLY A 600 24.03 -31.24 -26.55
CA GLY A 600 25.28 -31.92 -26.89
C GLY A 600 25.39 -32.22 -28.38
N GLU A 601 26.60 -32.13 -28.94
CA GLU A 601 26.89 -32.34 -30.38
C GLU A 601 26.21 -31.31 -31.31
N ARG A 602 25.73 -30.19 -30.76
CA ARG A 602 25.12 -29.07 -31.50
C ARG A 602 25.91 -27.77 -31.33
N THR A 603 25.48 -26.70 -31.98
CA THR A 603 26.15 -25.39 -31.94
C THR A 603 25.22 -24.27 -31.46
N ALA A 604 25.81 -23.12 -31.10
CA ALA A 604 25.12 -21.90 -30.74
C ALA A 604 24.14 -21.44 -31.83
N GLU A 605 24.51 -21.57 -33.11
CA GLU A 605 23.64 -21.27 -34.25
C GLU A 605 22.42 -22.17 -34.27
N SER A 606 22.61 -23.48 -34.05
CA SER A 606 21.49 -24.42 -34.03
C SER A 606 20.54 -24.21 -32.85
N GLN A 607 21.04 -23.72 -31.70
CA GLN A 607 20.19 -23.37 -30.57
C GLN A 607 19.39 -22.09 -30.85
N LEU A 608 20.01 -21.10 -31.50
CA LEU A 608 19.34 -19.88 -31.96
C LEU A 608 18.19 -20.17 -32.92
N GLU A 609 18.35 -21.14 -33.81
CA GLU A 609 17.30 -21.58 -34.74
C GLU A 609 16.21 -22.43 -34.06
N LEU A 610 16.53 -23.08 -32.95
CA LEU A 610 15.64 -24.05 -32.28
C LEU A 610 14.67 -23.39 -31.28
N ASP A 611 15.17 -22.49 -30.44
CA ASP A 611 14.47 -22.09 -29.20
C ASP A 611 13.47 -20.95 -29.34
N GLU A 612 13.37 -20.35 -30.53
CA GLU A 612 12.48 -19.22 -30.85
C GLU A 612 12.64 -17.99 -29.95
N LEU A 613 13.68 -17.90 -29.10
CA LEU A 613 13.87 -16.79 -28.16
C LEU A 613 14.25 -15.47 -28.86
N THR A 614 14.66 -15.54 -30.12
CA THR A 614 14.92 -14.36 -30.96
C THR A 614 13.74 -14.02 -31.87
N SER A 615 12.65 -14.78 -31.82
CA SER A 615 11.44 -14.52 -32.60
C SER A 615 10.81 -13.20 -32.15
N PRO A 616 10.59 -12.23 -33.06
CA PRO A 616 9.90 -10.98 -32.74
C PRO A 616 8.46 -11.18 -32.24
N GLN A 617 7.88 -12.36 -32.43
CA GLN A 617 6.57 -12.72 -31.88
C GLN A 617 6.60 -12.90 -30.37
N PHE A 618 7.71 -13.39 -29.81
CA PHE A 618 7.81 -13.76 -28.40
C PHE A 618 8.72 -12.82 -27.62
N ASN A 619 9.84 -12.40 -28.20
CA ASN A 619 10.83 -11.55 -27.53
C ASN A 619 11.17 -10.34 -28.40
N THR A 620 10.86 -9.15 -27.90
CA THR A 620 11.25 -7.88 -28.53
C THR A 620 12.17 -7.04 -27.66
N ASN A 621 12.43 -7.46 -26.41
CA ASN A 621 12.91 -6.57 -25.35
C ASN A 621 14.02 -7.15 -24.46
N SER A 622 14.51 -8.35 -24.74
CA SER A 622 15.58 -9.00 -23.97
C SER A 622 16.71 -9.44 -24.90
N PHE A 623 17.95 -9.26 -24.47
CA PHE A 623 19.10 -9.88 -25.12
C PHE A 623 19.01 -11.39 -25.03
N VAL A 624 19.45 -12.09 -26.07
CA VAL A 624 19.65 -13.54 -26.03
C VAL A 624 21.08 -13.86 -26.41
N ILE A 625 21.77 -14.58 -25.54
CA ILE A 625 23.18 -14.89 -25.65
C ILE A 625 23.30 -16.41 -25.80
N TYR A 626 23.97 -16.86 -26.86
CA TYR A 626 24.14 -18.27 -27.21
C TYR A 626 25.62 -18.65 -27.15
N PRO A 627 26.13 -19.14 -26.00
CA PRO A 627 27.52 -19.56 -25.86
C PRO A 627 27.82 -20.84 -26.65
N GLN A 628 29.04 -20.97 -27.18
CA GLN A 628 29.53 -22.21 -27.79
C GLN A 628 30.34 -23.07 -26.81
N GLY A 629 29.93 -24.32 -26.64
CA GLY A 629 30.66 -25.34 -25.88
C GLY A 629 31.94 -25.80 -26.58
N ILE A 630 32.95 -26.22 -25.82
CA ILE A 630 34.15 -26.82 -26.43
C ILE A 630 33.84 -28.26 -26.82
N ASN A 631 34.18 -28.62 -28.06
CA ASN A 631 33.80 -29.90 -28.67
C ASN A 631 32.29 -30.16 -28.59
N ASP A 632 31.48 -29.10 -28.56
CA ASP A 632 30.02 -29.14 -28.58
C ASP A 632 29.38 -29.79 -27.33
N PHE A 633 30.09 -29.76 -26.20
CA PHE A 633 29.58 -30.21 -24.89
C PHE A 633 29.77 -29.16 -23.79
N TRP A 634 29.09 -29.39 -22.67
CA TRP A 634 29.14 -28.55 -21.47
C TRP A 634 29.65 -29.30 -20.25
N GLN A 635 30.28 -28.57 -19.33
CA GLN A 635 30.60 -29.02 -17.99
C GLN A 635 29.37 -29.66 -17.32
N GLY A 636 29.55 -30.82 -16.69
CA GLY A 636 28.47 -31.63 -16.11
C GLY A 636 28.12 -32.86 -16.96
N VAL A 637 28.50 -32.89 -18.24
CA VAL A 637 28.50 -34.13 -19.02
C VAL A 637 29.69 -35.01 -18.60
N PRO A 638 29.54 -36.33 -18.47
CA PRO A 638 30.63 -37.22 -18.07
C PRO A 638 31.85 -37.09 -19.00
N ASN A 639 33.04 -37.02 -18.40
CA ASN A 639 34.34 -36.81 -19.07
C ASN A 639 34.59 -35.42 -19.68
N VAL A 640 33.71 -34.44 -19.48
CA VAL A 640 33.95 -33.05 -19.87
C VAL A 640 34.57 -32.28 -18.70
N THR A 641 35.81 -31.80 -18.90
CA THR A 641 36.62 -31.13 -17.85
C THR A 641 36.83 -29.64 -18.10
N VAL A 642 36.24 -29.10 -19.17
CA VAL A 642 36.30 -27.67 -19.51
C VAL A 642 35.56 -26.85 -18.45
N ASN A 643 36.10 -25.68 -18.11
CA ASN A 643 35.50 -24.77 -17.12
C ASN A 643 34.52 -23.82 -17.79
N ASP A 644 33.28 -24.28 -18.00
CA ASP A 644 32.21 -23.49 -18.61
C ASP A 644 31.57 -22.49 -17.63
N LEU A 645 31.74 -22.71 -16.31
CA LEU A 645 31.37 -21.73 -15.28
C LEU A 645 32.17 -20.43 -15.46
N GLN A 646 33.49 -20.54 -15.65
CA GLN A 646 34.35 -19.38 -15.93
C GLN A 646 33.97 -18.72 -17.24
N PHE A 647 33.68 -19.50 -18.29
CA PHE A 647 33.26 -18.94 -19.57
C PHE A 647 31.96 -18.16 -19.47
N THR A 648 30.96 -18.68 -18.75
CA THR A 648 29.71 -17.96 -18.50
C THR A 648 29.96 -16.68 -17.71
N ALA A 649 30.82 -16.72 -16.69
CA ALA A 649 31.18 -15.54 -15.92
C ALA A 649 31.84 -14.45 -16.79
N ASP A 650 32.79 -14.85 -17.65
CA ASP A 650 33.51 -13.95 -18.57
C ASP A 650 32.59 -13.36 -19.64
N ILE A 651 31.62 -14.14 -20.14
CA ILE A 651 30.57 -13.62 -21.03
C ILE A 651 29.76 -12.55 -20.32
N LEU A 652 29.28 -12.82 -19.10
CA LEU A 652 28.48 -11.86 -18.34
C LEU A 652 29.26 -10.56 -18.05
N ASP A 653 30.54 -10.68 -17.67
CA ASP A 653 31.41 -9.52 -17.44
C ASP A 653 31.57 -8.72 -18.74
N HIS A 654 31.85 -9.39 -19.87
CA HIS A 654 31.99 -8.74 -21.17
C HIS A 654 30.69 -8.05 -21.62
N VAL A 655 29.53 -8.70 -21.52
CA VAL A 655 28.27 -8.08 -21.98
C VAL A 655 27.83 -6.93 -21.08
N GLN A 656 28.05 -7.01 -19.77
CA GLN A 656 27.73 -5.90 -18.86
C GLN A 656 28.67 -4.70 -19.06
N GLU A 657 29.90 -4.92 -19.52
CA GLU A 657 30.83 -3.86 -19.89
C GLU A 657 30.44 -3.17 -21.20
N GLN A 658 29.97 -3.94 -22.20
CA GLN A 658 29.74 -3.43 -23.57
C GLN A 658 28.31 -2.97 -23.85
N TYR A 659 27.31 -3.50 -23.14
CA TYR A 659 25.89 -3.23 -23.38
C TYR A 659 25.17 -2.80 -22.09
N CYS A 660 24.06 -2.07 -22.22
CA CYS A 660 23.24 -1.66 -21.07
C CYS A 660 22.37 -2.82 -20.57
N ILE A 661 23.00 -3.80 -19.90
CA ILE A 661 22.35 -4.97 -19.33
C ILE A 661 21.82 -4.67 -17.93
N ASP A 662 20.62 -5.18 -17.61
CA ASP A 662 20.09 -5.16 -16.26
C ASP A 662 20.60 -6.38 -15.46
N PRO A 663 21.49 -6.20 -14.46
CA PRO A 663 22.04 -7.30 -13.69
C PRO A 663 21.00 -8.03 -12.84
N SER A 664 19.85 -7.40 -12.54
CA SER A 664 18.76 -8.06 -11.80
C SER A 664 17.94 -9.01 -12.68
N ARG A 665 18.08 -8.93 -14.00
CA ARG A 665 17.25 -9.65 -14.99
C ARG A 665 18.12 -10.42 -15.99
N ILE A 666 19.05 -11.20 -15.45
CA ILE A 666 19.84 -12.19 -16.19
C ILE A 666 19.25 -13.57 -15.93
N PHE A 667 18.92 -14.31 -16.98
CA PHE A 667 18.26 -15.61 -16.91
C PHE A 667 19.02 -16.67 -17.69
N ALA A 668 18.77 -17.96 -17.44
CA ALA A 668 19.41 -19.04 -18.18
C ALA A 668 18.43 -20.15 -18.57
N THR A 669 18.56 -20.66 -19.79
CA THR A 669 17.85 -21.81 -20.32
C THR A 669 18.78 -22.60 -21.24
N GLY A 670 18.34 -23.76 -21.70
CA GLY A 670 19.09 -24.58 -22.63
C GLY A 670 18.35 -25.87 -22.93
N LYS A 671 18.95 -26.68 -23.79
CA LYS A 671 18.38 -27.96 -24.22
C LYS A 671 19.33 -29.12 -23.90
N SER A 672 18.81 -30.28 -23.50
CA SER A 672 19.62 -31.51 -23.31
C SER A 672 20.82 -31.30 -22.37
N ASP A 673 22.05 -31.56 -22.82
CA ASP A 673 23.28 -31.30 -22.07
C ASP A 673 23.40 -29.81 -21.63
N GLY A 674 22.93 -28.84 -22.43
CA GLY A 674 22.90 -27.42 -22.07
C GLY A 674 21.86 -27.08 -20.99
N ALA A 675 20.74 -27.80 -20.97
CA ALA A 675 19.80 -27.77 -19.86
C ALA A 675 20.39 -28.40 -18.58
N GLY A 676 21.18 -29.46 -18.72
CA GLY A 676 21.99 -30.02 -17.64
C GLY A 676 22.97 -28.97 -17.07
N PHE A 677 23.61 -28.20 -17.95
CA PHE A 677 24.51 -27.12 -17.53
C PHE A 677 23.78 -25.97 -16.81
N CYS A 678 22.51 -25.70 -17.13
CA CYS A 678 21.70 -24.77 -16.33
C CYS A 678 21.59 -25.18 -14.87
N ASN A 679 21.50 -26.49 -14.57
CA ASN A 679 21.54 -26.99 -13.19
C ASN A 679 22.92 -26.79 -12.55
N VAL A 680 24.01 -26.98 -13.31
CA VAL A 680 25.39 -26.69 -12.84
C VAL A 680 25.53 -25.22 -12.46
N LEU A 681 25.05 -24.29 -13.29
CA LEU A 681 25.03 -22.85 -13.00
C LEU A 681 24.19 -22.53 -11.77
N ALA A 682 23.00 -23.10 -11.67
CA ALA A 682 22.09 -22.87 -10.56
C ALA A 682 22.60 -23.45 -9.23
N CYS A 683 23.54 -24.40 -9.28
CA CYS A 683 24.20 -25.00 -8.12
C CYS A 683 25.56 -24.39 -7.78
N ASP A 684 26.11 -23.53 -8.63
CA ASP A 684 27.36 -22.82 -8.37
C ASP A 684 27.11 -21.52 -7.58
N LYS A 685 27.97 -21.22 -6.61
CA LYS A 685 27.79 -20.05 -5.74
C LYS A 685 27.86 -18.72 -6.49
N LYS A 686 28.78 -18.58 -7.44
CA LYS A 686 28.98 -17.33 -8.18
C LYS A 686 27.88 -17.14 -9.21
N MET A 687 27.47 -18.21 -9.89
CA MET A 687 26.46 -18.10 -10.94
C MET A 687 25.04 -17.98 -10.37
N SER A 688 24.72 -18.67 -9.29
CA SER A 688 23.40 -18.54 -8.64
C SER A 688 23.12 -17.15 -8.04
N SER A 689 24.15 -16.35 -7.73
CA SER A 689 23.96 -14.94 -7.34
C SER A 689 23.79 -13.99 -8.53
N ARG A 690 24.31 -14.34 -9.71
CA ARG A 690 24.26 -13.51 -10.92
C ARG A 690 23.09 -13.83 -11.85
N ILE A 691 22.50 -15.02 -11.73
CA ILE A 691 21.40 -15.50 -12.58
C ILE A 691 20.12 -15.62 -11.75
N ALA A 692 19.10 -14.93 -12.21
CA ALA A 692 17.83 -14.71 -11.51
C ALA A 692 16.91 -15.93 -11.55
N ALA A 693 16.82 -16.63 -12.69
CA ALA A 693 15.96 -17.80 -12.86
C ALA A 693 16.49 -18.74 -13.96
N PHE A 694 16.12 -20.01 -13.85
CA PHE A 694 16.55 -21.08 -14.75
C PHE A 694 15.35 -21.79 -15.37
N ALA A 695 15.40 -22.06 -16.67
CA ALA A 695 14.32 -22.77 -17.35
C ALA A 695 14.82 -23.87 -18.32
N PRO A 696 15.39 -24.99 -17.83
CA PRO A 696 15.91 -26.04 -18.68
C PRO A 696 14.82 -26.83 -19.45
N VAL A 697 15.16 -27.27 -20.66
CA VAL A 697 14.30 -28.08 -21.52
C VAL A 697 14.96 -29.43 -21.83
N SER A 698 14.27 -30.52 -21.53
CA SER A 698 14.70 -31.91 -21.78
C SER A 698 16.10 -32.20 -21.21
N GLY A 699 16.34 -31.81 -19.95
CA GLY A 699 17.69 -31.65 -19.39
C GLY A 699 18.42 -32.91 -18.96
N ALA A 700 19.71 -33.01 -19.32
CA ALA A 700 20.58 -34.12 -18.94
C ALA A 700 21.30 -33.86 -17.60
N PHE A 701 20.66 -34.19 -16.48
CA PHE A 701 21.16 -33.90 -15.13
C PHE A 701 22.05 -35.02 -14.56
N TYR A 702 23.25 -35.22 -15.11
CA TYR A 702 24.14 -36.29 -14.66
C TYR A 702 24.60 -36.14 -13.20
N VAL A 703 24.56 -37.24 -12.47
CA VAL A 703 25.08 -37.37 -11.10
C VAL A 703 26.11 -38.50 -11.06
N ASN A 704 27.32 -38.15 -10.66
CA ASN A 704 28.41 -39.10 -10.50
C ASN A 704 28.21 -39.96 -9.25
N THR A 705 27.71 -41.18 -9.46
CA THR A 705 27.51 -42.21 -8.42
C THR A 705 27.74 -43.60 -9.02
N SER A 706 28.25 -44.54 -8.20
CA SER A 706 28.53 -45.91 -8.63
C SER A 706 27.30 -46.81 -8.73
N SER A 707 26.21 -46.48 -8.01
CA SER A 707 24.91 -47.15 -8.10
C SER A 707 23.83 -46.14 -8.48
N CYS A 708 23.12 -46.41 -9.58
CA CYS A 708 22.05 -45.53 -10.04
C CYS A 708 20.67 -46.04 -9.61
N ASP A 709 20.06 -45.29 -8.69
CA ASP A 709 18.64 -45.36 -8.38
C ASP A 709 18.06 -43.97 -8.71
N ALA A 710 17.33 -43.89 -9.82
CA ALA A 710 16.90 -42.62 -10.41
C ALA A 710 15.94 -41.83 -9.49
N ASP A 711 15.20 -42.51 -8.62
CA ASP A 711 14.19 -41.89 -7.74
C ASP A 711 14.75 -41.48 -6.38
N THR A 712 16.00 -41.84 -6.07
CA THR A 712 16.60 -41.56 -4.74
C THR A 712 18.03 -41.01 -4.80
N VAL A 713 18.66 -40.95 -5.98
CA VAL A 713 20.02 -40.44 -6.15
C VAL A 713 20.17 -39.03 -5.57
N GLN A 714 21.23 -38.80 -4.79
CA GLN A 714 21.48 -37.50 -4.16
C GLN A 714 22.05 -36.53 -5.19
N ILE A 715 21.38 -35.40 -5.41
CA ILE A 715 21.79 -34.39 -6.38
C ILE A 715 22.65 -33.34 -5.67
N PRO A 716 23.98 -33.29 -5.89
CA PRO A 716 24.84 -32.33 -5.22
C PRO A 716 24.58 -30.92 -5.73
N CYS A 717 24.39 -29.97 -4.82
CA CYS A 717 24.10 -28.59 -5.18
C CYS A 717 24.49 -27.63 -4.05
N ASN A 718 25.16 -26.51 -4.36
CA ASN A 718 25.68 -25.58 -3.35
C ASN A 718 25.56 -24.11 -3.80
N PRO A 719 24.33 -23.60 -4.00
CA PRO A 719 24.12 -22.22 -4.43
C PRO A 719 24.51 -21.20 -3.35
N SER A 720 24.63 -19.93 -3.74
CA SER A 720 24.84 -18.80 -2.81
C SER A 720 23.55 -18.27 -2.19
N ARG A 721 22.41 -18.53 -2.83
CA ARG A 721 21.07 -18.13 -2.35
C ARG A 721 20.10 -19.30 -2.28
N HIS A 722 19.11 -19.14 -1.41
CA HIS A 722 17.95 -20.01 -1.26
C HIS A 722 16.77 -19.25 -1.82
N ASP A 723 15.96 -19.85 -2.70
CA ASP A 723 14.89 -19.23 -3.51
C ASP A 723 15.14 -19.20 -5.03
N ILE A 724 15.85 -20.19 -5.58
CA ILE A 724 16.21 -20.17 -6.99
C ILE A 724 15.02 -20.61 -7.86
N PRO A 725 14.45 -19.71 -8.67
CA PRO A 725 13.32 -20.04 -9.54
C PRO A 725 13.77 -21.02 -10.63
N PHE A 726 13.05 -22.13 -10.76
CA PHE A 726 13.43 -23.24 -11.63
C PHE A 726 12.21 -23.83 -12.36
N LEU A 727 12.14 -23.68 -13.68
CA LEU A 727 11.06 -24.17 -14.54
C LEU A 727 11.58 -25.22 -15.53
N GLU A 728 11.23 -26.49 -15.34
CA GLU A 728 11.71 -27.57 -16.21
C GLU A 728 10.63 -28.06 -17.18
N PHE A 729 11.01 -28.41 -18.41
CA PHE A 729 10.13 -29.03 -19.41
C PHE A 729 10.65 -30.40 -19.80
N HIS A 730 9.78 -31.41 -19.85
CA HIS A 730 10.17 -32.75 -20.28
C HIS A 730 9.08 -33.54 -20.99
N GLY A 731 9.50 -34.33 -21.99
CA GLY A 731 8.65 -35.27 -22.71
C GLY A 731 8.58 -36.65 -22.05
N GLY A 732 7.40 -37.25 -21.99
CA GLY A 732 7.18 -38.61 -21.52
C GLY A 732 7.72 -39.67 -22.47
N ASN A 733 7.82 -39.36 -23.77
CA ASN A 733 8.41 -40.23 -24.79
C ASN A 733 9.87 -39.89 -25.09
N ASP A 734 10.55 -39.11 -24.23
CA ASP A 734 11.98 -38.85 -24.41
C ASP A 734 12.78 -40.15 -24.27
N THR A 735 13.35 -40.60 -25.40
CA THR A 735 14.18 -41.82 -25.48
C THR A 735 15.67 -41.54 -25.33
N THR A 736 16.07 -40.27 -25.17
CA THR A 736 17.46 -39.85 -25.02
C THR A 736 17.77 -39.59 -23.56
N ILE A 737 16.94 -38.77 -22.92
CA ILE A 737 16.92 -38.50 -21.50
C ILE A 737 15.57 -38.98 -21.00
N HIS A 738 15.51 -40.22 -20.51
CA HIS A 738 14.24 -40.78 -20.09
C HIS A 738 13.63 -39.99 -18.94
N TYR A 739 12.32 -39.73 -19.00
CA TYR A 739 11.56 -39.07 -17.93
C TYR A 739 11.74 -39.76 -16.55
N GLN A 740 11.84 -41.09 -16.56
CA GLN A 740 12.06 -41.92 -15.37
C GLN A 740 13.53 -41.99 -14.93
N GLY A 741 14.44 -41.29 -15.62
CA GLY A 741 15.86 -41.34 -15.37
C GLY A 741 16.49 -42.70 -15.69
N GLY A 742 17.64 -42.97 -15.10
CA GLY A 742 18.37 -44.24 -15.26
C GLY A 742 19.87 -44.04 -15.52
N ALA A 743 20.59 -45.16 -15.68
CA ALA A 743 22.02 -45.13 -15.93
C ALA A 743 22.31 -44.73 -17.39
N ARG A 744 23.15 -43.72 -17.59
CA ARG A 744 23.60 -43.27 -18.91
C ARG A 744 25.03 -42.74 -18.83
N LYS A 745 25.86 -43.04 -19.84
CA LYS A 745 27.27 -42.63 -19.89
C LYS A 745 28.05 -42.94 -18.59
N GLN A 746 27.77 -44.08 -17.95
CA GLN A 746 28.37 -44.54 -16.68
C GLN A 746 28.05 -43.66 -15.45
N GLU A 747 27.10 -42.73 -15.56
CA GLU A 747 26.60 -41.93 -14.45
C GLU A 747 25.08 -42.13 -14.31
N CYS A 748 24.49 -41.55 -13.25
CA CYS A 748 23.07 -41.65 -12.99
C CYS A 748 22.33 -40.40 -13.46
N LEU A 749 21.22 -40.57 -14.17
CA LEU A 749 20.24 -39.52 -14.39
C LEU A 749 19.09 -39.71 -13.39
N PRO A 750 18.77 -38.71 -12.56
CA PRO A 750 17.59 -38.76 -11.70
C PRO A 750 16.32 -38.81 -12.56
N SER A 751 15.24 -39.38 -12.03
CA SER A 751 13.93 -39.18 -12.63
C SER A 751 13.57 -37.70 -12.54
N ILE A 752 12.88 -37.18 -13.54
CA ILE A 752 12.49 -35.76 -13.56
C ILE A 752 11.58 -35.40 -12.38
N PRO A 753 10.60 -36.25 -11.97
CA PRO A 753 9.86 -36.04 -10.73
C PRO A 753 10.76 -35.91 -9.50
N HIS A 754 11.75 -36.79 -9.32
CA HIS A 754 12.69 -36.72 -8.20
C HIS A 754 13.55 -35.45 -8.27
N PHE A 755 14.10 -35.14 -9.45
CA PHE A 755 14.90 -33.93 -9.67
C PHE A 755 14.17 -32.66 -9.26
N ILE A 756 12.91 -32.50 -9.69
CA ILE A 756 12.09 -31.33 -9.39
C ILE A 756 11.68 -31.28 -7.92
N GLN A 757 11.36 -32.43 -7.32
CA GLN A 757 11.07 -32.51 -5.89
C GLN A 757 12.29 -32.14 -5.04
N GLN A 758 13.52 -32.49 -5.45
CA GLN A 758 14.73 -32.06 -4.77
C GLN A 758 14.93 -30.54 -4.85
N TRP A 759 14.63 -29.92 -5.99
CA TRP A 759 14.60 -28.45 -6.11
C TRP A 759 13.58 -27.83 -5.17
N ALA A 760 12.34 -28.34 -5.14
CA ALA A 760 11.31 -27.86 -4.25
C ALA A 760 11.70 -28.02 -2.76
N ALA A 761 12.24 -29.18 -2.37
CA ALA A 761 12.68 -29.45 -1.01
C ALA A 761 13.82 -28.52 -0.58
N ARG A 762 14.77 -28.25 -1.49
CA ARG A 762 15.93 -27.41 -1.21
C ARG A 762 15.55 -25.98 -0.87
N ASP A 763 14.56 -25.43 -1.57
CA ASP A 763 14.03 -24.09 -1.32
C ASP A 763 12.93 -24.08 -0.23
N GLY A 764 12.80 -25.16 0.53
CA GLY A 764 11.87 -25.27 1.66
C GLY A 764 10.40 -25.28 1.27
N LEU A 765 10.09 -25.63 0.01
CA LEU A 765 8.73 -25.72 -0.49
C LEU A 765 8.07 -27.04 -0.07
N SER A 766 6.74 -27.05 -0.02
CA SER A 766 5.98 -28.29 0.10
C SER A 766 6.18 -29.15 -1.16
N LEU A 767 6.30 -30.47 -0.98
CA LEU A 767 6.30 -31.43 -2.08
C LEU A 767 4.92 -31.65 -2.70
N HIS A 768 3.86 -31.11 -2.08
CA HIS A 768 2.55 -31.03 -2.71
C HIS A 768 2.59 -29.98 -3.82
N ASN A 769 2.28 -30.41 -5.04
CA ASN A 769 2.15 -29.53 -6.19
C ASN A 769 0.68 -29.23 -6.53
N VAL A 770 0.46 -28.12 -7.22
CA VAL A 770 -0.79 -27.82 -7.92
C VAL A 770 -0.61 -28.23 -9.37
N THR A 771 -1.40 -29.22 -9.81
CA THR A 771 -1.41 -29.68 -11.20
C THR A 771 -2.40 -28.88 -12.03
N THR A 772 -1.94 -28.28 -13.13
CA THR A 772 -2.77 -27.49 -14.05
C THR A 772 -2.61 -28.01 -15.49
N PRO A 773 -3.70 -28.39 -16.20
CA PRO A 773 -3.60 -28.76 -17.61
C PRO A 773 -3.24 -27.55 -18.46
N ILE A 774 -2.26 -27.69 -19.35
CA ILE A 774 -1.89 -26.68 -20.37
C ILE A 774 -2.58 -27.00 -21.70
N SER A 775 -2.60 -28.28 -22.08
CA SER A 775 -3.18 -28.78 -23.32
C SER A 775 -3.68 -30.23 -23.13
N SER A 776 -4.07 -30.91 -24.22
CA SER A 776 -4.58 -32.29 -24.16
C SER A 776 -3.60 -33.32 -23.57
N ASN A 777 -2.29 -33.14 -23.77
CA ASN A 777 -1.26 -34.07 -23.31
C ASN A 777 -0.24 -33.43 -22.36
N THR A 778 -0.42 -32.14 -22.05
CA THR A 778 0.56 -31.36 -21.28
C THR A 778 -0.04 -30.90 -19.95
N VAL A 779 0.69 -31.13 -18.86
CA VAL A 779 0.35 -30.67 -17.51
C VAL A 779 1.52 -29.92 -16.88
N SER A 780 1.20 -28.88 -16.13
CA SER A 780 2.15 -28.15 -15.29
C SER A 780 1.97 -28.57 -13.83
N TYR A 781 3.06 -28.86 -13.16
CA TYR A 781 3.16 -29.10 -11.73
C TYR A 781 3.87 -27.91 -11.09
N LYS A 782 3.15 -27.13 -10.29
CA LYS A 782 3.70 -25.96 -9.60
C LYS A 782 3.87 -26.23 -8.11
N TYR A 783 5.04 -25.97 -7.59
CA TYR A 783 5.37 -26.14 -6.17
C TYR A 783 5.36 -24.80 -5.44
N GLY A 784 5.22 -24.84 -4.10
CA GLY A 784 5.19 -23.65 -3.25
C GLY A 784 3.78 -23.08 -3.00
N SER A 785 3.71 -21.98 -2.26
CA SER A 785 2.45 -21.30 -1.90
C SER A 785 2.69 -19.81 -1.66
N GLY A 786 1.62 -19.00 -1.69
CA GLY A 786 1.72 -17.55 -1.48
C GLY A 786 2.65 -16.88 -2.50
N VAL A 787 3.67 -16.17 -2.02
CA VAL A 787 4.66 -15.48 -2.87
C VAL A 787 5.66 -16.41 -3.55
N ASN A 788 5.81 -17.65 -3.05
CA ASN A 788 6.70 -18.67 -3.64
C ASN A 788 5.91 -19.68 -4.50
N PHE A 789 4.63 -19.41 -4.77
CA PHE A 789 3.84 -20.29 -5.65
C PHE A 789 4.40 -20.22 -7.08
N GLY A 790 4.77 -21.38 -7.62
CA GLY A 790 5.41 -21.45 -8.93
C GLY A 790 6.90 -21.10 -8.89
N LEU A 791 7.54 -21.06 -7.72
CA LEU A 791 8.99 -20.88 -7.64
C LEU A 791 9.74 -22.04 -8.32
N VAL A 792 9.25 -23.27 -8.10
CA VAL A 792 9.71 -24.47 -8.81
C VAL A 792 8.52 -25.00 -9.60
N GLU A 793 8.71 -25.20 -10.90
CA GLU A 793 7.69 -25.66 -11.82
C GLU A 793 8.23 -26.76 -12.73
N HIS A 794 7.36 -27.69 -13.11
CA HIS A 794 7.66 -28.73 -14.07
C HIS A 794 6.51 -28.86 -15.07
N VAL A 795 6.82 -28.84 -16.36
CA VAL A 795 5.87 -29.04 -17.44
C VAL A 795 6.16 -30.39 -18.09
N TYR A 796 5.22 -31.31 -17.89
CA TYR A 796 5.26 -32.64 -18.47
C TYR A 796 4.33 -32.70 -19.67
N ASP A 797 4.82 -33.25 -20.77
CA ASP A 797 3.98 -33.64 -21.91
C ASP A 797 4.13 -35.13 -22.18
N ALA A 798 3.00 -35.85 -22.24
CA ALA A 798 2.99 -37.31 -22.33
C ALA A 798 3.46 -37.86 -23.69
N VAL A 799 3.50 -37.05 -24.75
CA VAL A 799 3.69 -37.54 -26.14
C VAL A 799 4.95 -37.06 -26.82
N ILE A 800 5.49 -35.89 -26.44
CA ILE A 800 6.72 -35.36 -27.08
C ILE A 800 7.96 -36.16 -26.66
N GLY A 801 8.96 -36.16 -27.55
CA GLY A 801 10.22 -36.85 -27.35
C GLY A 801 11.29 -35.94 -26.74
N HIS A 802 12.53 -36.12 -27.19
CA HIS A 802 13.68 -35.29 -26.78
C HIS A 802 13.71 -33.91 -27.46
N ASP A 803 12.64 -33.15 -27.26
CA ASP A 803 12.32 -31.97 -28.07
C ASP A 803 12.43 -30.65 -27.30
N TRP A 804 12.72 -29.57 -28.04
CA TRP A 804 12.25 -28.24 -27.66
C TRP A 804 10.77 -28.09 -28.06
N PRO A 805 9.81 -28.00 -27.12
CA PRO A 805 8.39 -27.98 -27.45
C PRO A 805 7.99 -26.71 -28.22
N SER A 806 7.49 -26.89 -29.44
CA SER A 806 6.94 -25.82 -30.27
C SER A 806 5.70 -26.29 -31.01
N THR A 807 4.76 -25.36 -31.21
CA THR A 807 3.58 -25.54 -32.07
C THR A 807 3.91 -25.41 -33.55
N ALA A 808 5.16 -25.05 -33.89
CA ALA A 808 5.69 -25.04 -35.25
C ALA A 808 6.70 -26.18 -35.44
N PRO A 809 6.91 -26.65 -36.68
CA PRO A 809 7.98 -27.60 -36.96
C PRO A 809 9.35 -27.00 -36.63
N ASN A 810 10.20 -27.77 -35.95
CA ASN A 810 11.58 -27.41 -35.64
C ASN A 810 12.50 -28.63 -35.81
N ALA A 811 13.80 -28.42 -35.64
CA ALA A 811 14.79 -29.47 -35.88
C ALA A 811 14.65 -30.70 -34.96
N ASP A 812 14.00 -30.57 -33.80
CA ASP A 812 13.82 -31.68 -32.87
C ASP A 812 12.53 -32.48 -33.19
N ASN A 813 11.42 -31.79 -33.46
CA ASN A 813 10.12 -32.43 -33.66
C ASN A 813 9.86 -32.98 -35.07
N GLN A 814 10.80 -32.76 -36.00
CA GLN A 814 10.79 -33.34 -37.35
C GLN A 814 11.52 -34.68 -37.45
N VAL A 815 12.07 -35.20 -36.33
CA VAL A 815 12.73 -36.50 -36.27
C VAL A 815 11.69 -37.64 -36.26
N SER A 816 12.05 -38.79 -36.82
CA SER A 816 11.17 -39.97 -36.87
C SER A 816 10.76 -40.41 -35.46
N GLY A 817 9.44 -40.49 -35.22
CA GLY A 817 8.88 -40.84 -33.91
C GLY A 817 8.52 -39.65 -33.03
N HIS A 818 8.89 -38.43 -33.43
CA HIS A 818 8.56 -37.19 -32.73
C HIS A 818 7.43 -36.45 -33.45
N HIS A 819 6.76 -35.53 -32.75
CA HIS A 819 5.59 -34.81 -33.26
C HIS A 819 5.64 -33.34 -32.81
N ILE A 820 4.99 -32.46 -33.58
CA ILE A 820 4.80 -31.06 -33.18
C ILE A 820 4.06 -31.01 -31.84
N ALA A 821 4.57 -30.22 -30.90
CA ALA A 821 4.01 -30.11 -29.57
C ALA A 821 2.67 -29.35 -29.61
N SER A 822 1.81 -29.64 -28.64
CA SER A 822 0.52 -28.97 -28.47
C SER A 822 0.62 -27.61 -27.75
N PHE A 823 1.83 -27.21 -27.36
CA PHE A 823 2.15 -25.96 -26.67
C PHE A 823 3.53 -25.46 -27.13
N ASN A 824 3.84 -24.20 -26.82
CA ASN A 824 5.14 -23.61 -27.09
C ASN A 824 5.85 -23.30 -25.76
N ALA A 825 7.05 -23.84 -25.55
CA ALA A 825 7.82 -23.64 -24.32
C ALA A 825 8.35 -22.20 -24.19
N THR A 826 8.75 -21.60 -25.31
CA THR A 826 9.40 -20.27 -25.36
C THR A 826 8.59 -19.15 -24.70
N PRO A 827 7.30 -18.91 -25.02
CA PRO A 827 6.51 -17.88 -24.33
C PRO A 827 6.28 -18.18 -22.85
N ILE A 828 6.24 -19.46 -22.44
CA ILE A 828 6.12 -19.84 -21.02
C ILE A 828 7.41 -19.50 -20.28
N ILE A 829 8.57 -19.80 -20.86
CA ILE A 829 9.90 -19.46 -20.33
C ILE A 829 10.04 -17.94 -20.15
N LEU A 830 9.66 -17.15 -21.16
CA LEU A 830 9.76 -15.69 -21.10
C LEU A 830 8.87 -15.07 -20.02
N GLU A 831 7.63 -15.58 -19.86
CA GLU A 831 6.74 -15.11 -18.81
C GLU A 831 7.23 -15.53 -17.41
N PHE A 832 7.82 -16.73 -17.28
CA PHE A 832 8.48 -17.17 -16.05
C PHE A 832 9.65 -16.25 -15.67
N PHE A 833 10.57 -15.98 -16.59
CA PHE A 833 11.70 -15.07 -16.34
C PHE A 833 11.26 -13.67 -15.92
N LYS A 834 10.22 -13.13 -16.56
CA LYS A 834 9.67 -11.82 -16.23
C LYS A 834 9.14 -11.72 -14.80
N GLN A 835 8.67 -12.83 -14.22
CA GLN A 835 8.15 -12.89 -12.86
C GLN A 835 9.25 -13.04 -11.79
N HIS A 836 10.47 -13.37 -12.19
CA HIS A 836 11.53 -13.83 -11.29
C HIS A 836 12.86 -13.05 -11.41
N PRO A 837 12.89 -11.70 -11.28
CA PRO A 837 14.15 -10.95 -11.18
C PRO A 837 14.86 -11.21 -9.83
N LEU A 838 16.19 -11.03 -9.80
CA LEU A 838 16.95 -10.99 -8.54
C LEU A 838 16.48 -9.81 -7.69
N SER A 839 16.42 -10.00 -6.37
CA SER A 839 16.16 -8.90 -5.46
C SER A 839 17.42 -8.03 -5.32
N VAL A 840 17.23 -6.77 -4.92
CA VAL A 840 18.35 -5.86 -4.59
C VAL A 840 19.25 -6.45 -3.50
N TRP A 841 18.73 -7.31 -2.63
CA TRP A 841 19.52 -7.96 -1.57
C TRP A 841 20.43 -9.06 -2.11
N ASP A 842 20.00 -9.76 -3.16
CA ASP A 842 20.81 -10.80 -3.82
C ASP A 842 22.00 -10.17 -4.56
N LEU A 843 21.76 -9.02 -5.18
CA LEU A 843 22.82 -8.21 -5.83
C LEU A 843 23.82 -7.62 -4.82
N LEU A 844 23.35 -7.27 -3.62
CA LEU A 844 24.23 -6.74 -2.55
C LEU A 844 25.00 -7.82 -1.81
N ALA A 845 24.59 -9.10 -1.88
CA ALA A 845 25.31 -10.23 -1.29
C ALA A 845 26.57 -10.63 -2.08
N GLU A 846 26.70 -10.13 -3.32
CA GLU A 846 27.87 -10.31 -4.19
C GLU A 846 29.04 -9.36 -3.83
N ILE A 847 28.77 -8.31 -3.02
CA ILE A 847 29.74 -7.31 -2.52
C ILE A 847 30.12 -7.64 -1.07
#